data_AF-A0A358ME28-F1
#
_entry.id   AF-A0A358ME28-F1
#
_cell.length_a   1.000
_cell.length_b   1.000
_cell.length_c   1.000
_cell.angle_alpha   90.00
_cell.angle_beta   90.00
_cell.angle_gamma   90.00
#
_symmetry.space_group_name_H-M   'P 1'
#
loop_
_entity.id
_entity.type
_entity.pdbx_description
1 polymer ?
#
loop_
_entity_poly.entity_id
_entity_poly.type
_entity_poly.pdbx_seq_one_letter_code
_entity_poly.pdbx_strand_id
1 'polypeptide(L)'
;QDGTANPSGPRPSDAQSNADLIKATAYWLGADAVGLSAAPDWVWYSHDATGAPITPPHGQAISIIIDQGYETMSGASGDDWISVAQSMRAYLRFSLIGGVLAKHIRALGYGAKAHTATDGDVLQPPLLLLSGLGEVSRIGEVILNPFLGPRLKSGVITTDMPITHDLPIDFGLQRFCEACNKCARECPSGAITAGPKKMFNGYEIWKSDSQRCATYRLTTEGGSMCGRCMKTCPWNLEGLFAEAPFRWAAMNLPSAAPLLAWADDAAGRGSLNPVKKWWWDIELNEDGAYRTPKAPVNARSLQRGLKIRAEDQTLAVYPAPLTPPPWPYPYPMDREAGIAAFRALLSPEEHRARTAAGDTSHLHRTPDHGNSPVIRVEVATAQKMTQSVTKYEFRTPDGTPLPDWAAGAHIDVVVTPEFIRQYSMSGNPADPSLYQIGVLREDTGRGGSRMMHRIFTPGRRVFISKPINHFPLAEDASFTFLMGGGIGVTPMIAFAHRLHALGRAFALHYSVGSRAEAGYLADLAAAPWADRVHLHISNENTRADLAALLGRYAPGQHVYTCGPDRYMQAVIDAATTGGFPDENRHLEYFSAPAQPERENHPFSLHLARSGRTLAVPADQSATDVLTAHGIAIDVKCADGICGVCKCTLLSGTADHRDFVLSNAQRSDTIILCQSRARDPDGILTIDL
;
A
#
# COMPACT_ATOMS: atom_id res chain seq x y z
N GLN A 1 14.85 -18.73 -6.87
CA GLN A 1 14.90 -18.71 -5.40
C GLN A 1 14.09 -19.90 -4.88
N ASP A 2 12.88 -20.05 -5.40
CA ASP A 2 12.07 -21.26 -5.37
C ASP A 2 12.36 -22.21 -6.57
N GLY A 3 11.89 -23.45 -6.53
CA GLY A 3 11.95 -24.43 -7.62
C GLY A 3 11.57 -25.85 -7.19
N THR A 4 11.39 -26.75 -8.15
CA THR A 4 11.10 -28.16 -7.88
C THR A 4 12.34 -28.90 -7.37
N ALA A 5 12.16 -29.78 -6.38
CA ALA A 5 13.20 -30.71 -5.95
C ALA A 5 13.56 -31.70 -7.07
N ASN A 6 14.82 -32.14 -7.12
CA ASN A 6 15.25 -33.20 -8.03
C ASN A 6 14.75 -34.56 -7.52
N PRO A 7 13.78 -35.22 -8.19
CA PRO A 7 13.23 -36.49 -7.70
C PRO A 7 14.27 -37.61 -7.65
N SER A 8 15.35 -37.50 -8.43
CA SER A 8 16.46 -38.46 -8.47
C SER A 8 17.66 -38.03 -7.61
N GLY A 9 17.47 -37.05 -6.72
CA GLY A 9 18.52 -36.59 -5.79
C GLY A 9 18.88 -37.65 -4.75
N PRO A 10 20.10 -37.61 -4.18
CA PRO A 10 20.60 -38.60 -3.21
C PRO A 10 19.84 -38.65 -1.87
N ARG A 11 19.05 -37.63 -1.51
CA ARG A 11 18.22 -37.51 -0.29
C ARG A 11 18.90 -38.03 0.99
N PRO A 12 20.01 -37.42 1.44
CA PRO A 12 20.67 -37.82 2.69
C PRO A 12 19.72 -37.70 3.88
N SER A 13 19.71 -38.71 4.76
CA SER A 13 18.72 -38.86 5.84
C SER A 13 19.25 -38.53 7.24
N ASP A 14 20.57 -38.44 7.43
CA ASP A 14 21.17 -38.15 8.73
C ASP A 14 21.04 -36.65 9.07
N ALA A 15 20.15 -36.33 10.00
CA ALA A 15 19.79 -34.96 10.32
C ALA A 15 20.95 -34.13 10.90
N GLN A 16 21.85 -34.76 11.66
CA GLN A 16 22.99 -34.06 12.26
C GLN A 16 24.06 -33.74 11.22
N SER A 17 24.43 -34.73 10.39
CA SER A 17 25.37 -34.54 9.29
C SER A 17 24.86 -33.49 8.30
N ASN A 18 23.56 -33.53 7.98
CA ASN A 18 22.90 -32.51 7.17
C ASN A 18 23.05 -31.10 7.78
N ALA A 19 22.76 -30.96 9.08
CA ALA A 19 22.90 -29.70 9.80
C ALA A 19 24.34 -29.16 9.76
N ASP A 20 25.33 -30.01 10.01
CA ASP A 20 26.75 -29.64 10.02
C ASP A 20 27.23 -29.20 8.64
N LEU A 21 26.84 -29.94 7.59
CA LEU A 21 27.19 -29.62 6.20
C LEU A 21 26.52 -28.34 5.71
N ILE A 22 25.26 -28.09 6.10
CA ILE A 22 24.55 -26.85 5.79
C ILE A 22 25.26 -25.65 6.41
N LYS A 23 25.60 -25.74 7.71
CA LYS A 23 26.35 -24.68 8.40
C LYS A 23 27.71 -24.45 7.75
N ALA A 24 28.49 -25.51 7.54
CA ALA A 24 29.80 -25.43 6.90
C ALA A 24 29.73 -24.78 5.50
N THR A 25 28.74 -25.16 4.70
CA THR A 25 28.53 -24.60 3.36
C THR A 25 28.15 -23.12 3.43
N ALA A 26 27.24 -22.75 4.34
CA ALA A 26 26.83 -21.36 4.52
C ALA A 26 28.01 -20.47 4.98
N TYR A 27 28.84 -20.94 5.92
CA TYR A 27 30.07 -20.25 6.31
C TYR A 27 31.08 -20.15 5.16
N TRP A 28 31.26 -21.21 4.38
CA TRP A 28 32.11 -21.20 3.19
C TRP A 28 31.63 -20.17 2.15
N LEU A 29 30.31 -19.99 2.00
CA LEU A 29 29.70 -18.98 1.15
C LEU A 29 29.75 -17.55 1.75
N GLY A 30 30.25 -17.39 2.97
CA GLY A 30 30.46 -16.10 3.63
C GLY A 30 29.29 -15.59 4.47
N ALA A 31 28.53 -16.50 5.11
CA ALA A 31 27.63 -16.16 6.21
C ALA A 31 28.40 -15.80 7.49
N ASP A 32 27.87 -14.89 8.30
CA ASP A 32 28.48 -14.50 9.58
C ASP A 32 27.96 -15.35 10.75
N ALA A 33 26.68 -15.74 10.72
CA ALA A 33 26.12 -16.73 11.64
C ALA A 33 24.99 -17.54 10.98
N VAL A 34 24.84 -18.79 11.40
CA VAL A 34 23.86 -19.74 10.86
C VAL A 34 23.20 -20.48 12.01
N GLY A 35 21.88 -20.56 11.99
CA GLY A 35 21.08 -21.28 12.98
C GLY A 35 19.97 -22.08 12.29
N LEU A 36 19.66 -23.23 12.86
CA LEU A 36 18.68 -24.18 12.33
C LEU A 36 17.52 -24.34 13.31
N SER A 37 16.29 -24.33 12.82
CA SER A 37 15.11 -24.48 13.68
C SER A 37 13.93 -25.10 12.93
N ALA A 38 12.90 -25.48 13.67
CA ALA A 38 11.59 -25.76 13.08
C ALA A 38 11.01 -24.47 12.46
N ALA A 39 10.20 -24.62 11.42
CA ALA A 39 9.39 -23.57 10.81
C ALA A 39 7.90 -23.81 11.10
N PRO A 40 7.41 -23.54 12.33
CA PRO A 40 6.02 -23.77 12.69
C PRO A 40 5.07 -22.83 11.94
N ASP A 41 3.81 -23.22 11.78
CA ASP A 41 2.82 -22.50 10.94
C ASP A 41 2.72 -20.99 11.22
N TRP A 42 2.86 -20.58 12.48
CA TRP A 42 2.75 -19.17 12.87
C TRP A 42 3.95 -18.29 12.46
N VAL A 43 5.04 -18.87 11.94
CA VAL A 43 6.11 -18.09 11.29
C VAL A 43 5.79 -17.74 9.85
N TRP A 44 4.79 -18.35 9.24
CA TRP A 44 4.37 -18.05 7.87
C TRP A 44 3.41 -16.87 7.86
N TYR A 45 3.50 -16.02 6.85
CA TYR A 45 2.43 -15.06 6.56
C TYR A 45 1.16 -15.83 6.22
N SER A 46 -0.01 -15.26 6.54
CA SER A 46 -1.30 -15.89 6.23
C SER A 46 -1.59 -15.90 4.72
N HIS A 47 -1.12 -14.88 4.00
CA HIS A 47 -1.35 -14.69 2.57
C HIS A 47 -0.10 -14.13 1.87
N ASP A 48 0.04 -14.44 0.58
CA ASP A 48 1.11 -13.92 -0.26
C ASP A 48 0.83 -12.48 -0.74
N ALA A 49 1.77 -11.90 -1.50
CA ALA A 49 1.62 -10.55 -2.06
C ALA A 49 0.43 -10.40 -3.05
N THR A 50 -0.18 -11.51 -3.46
CA THR A 50 -1.38 -11.54 -4.31
C THR A 50 -2.67 -11.72 -3.51
N GLY A 51 -2.57 -11.80 -2.18
CA GLY A 51 -3.68 -12.10 -1.29
C GLY A 51 -4.17 -13.54 -1.34
N ALA A 52 -3.37 -14.47 -1.89
CA ALA A 52 -3.70 -15.88 -1.86
C ALA A 52 -3.25 -16.50 -0.52
N PRO A 53 -4.06 -17.35 0.12
CA PRO A 53 -3.66 -18.02 1.36
C PRO A 53 -2.38 -18.84 1.18
N ILE A 54 -1.48 -18.76 2.15
CA ILE A 54 -0.27 -19.58 2.17
C ILE A 54 -0.55 -20.84 2.99
N THR A 55 -0.31 -22.00 2.38
CA THR A 55 -0.20 -23.28 3.10
C THR A 55 1.28 -23.59 3.28
N PRO A 56 1.81 -23.65 4.52
CA PRO A 56 3.22 -23.90 4.80
C PRO A 56 3.77 -25.13 4.04
N PRO A 57 4.65 -24.95 3.04
CA PRO A 57 5.19 -26.06 2.25
C PRO A 57 6.33 -26.81 2.96
N HIS A 58 6.92 -26.21 3.99
CA HIS A 58 8.15 -26.69 4.63
C HIS A 58 8.05 -26.56 6.15
N GLY A 59 8.66 -27.52 6.87
CA GLY A 59 8.65 -27.55 8.35
C GLY A 59 10.00 -27.18 9.00
N GLN A 60 11.01 -26.86 8.20
CA GLN A 60 12.39 -26.60 8.66
C GLN A 60 12.86 -25.23 8.19
N ALA A 61 13.67 -24.54 8.98
CA ALA A 61 14.25 -23.24 8.66
C ALA A 61 15.76 -23.21 8.89
N ILE A 62 16.47 -22.59 7.96
CA ILE A 62 17.90 -22.27 8.00
C ILE A 62 18.00 -20.75 8.02
N SER A 63 18.25 -20.19 9.21
CA SER A 63 18.43 -18.76 9.43
C SER A 63 19.89 -18.36 9.22
N ILE A 64 20.13 -17.33 8.40
CA ILE A 64 21.46 -16.82 8.11
C ILE A 64 21.53 -15.34 8.45
N ILE A 65 22.58 -14.93 9.16
CA ILE A 65 22.90 -13.54 9.47
C ILE A 65 24.07 -13.06 8.59
N ILE A 66 23.93 -11.84 8.09
CA ILE A 66 24.97 -11.06 7.43
C ILE A 66 25.20 -9.73 8.17
N ASP A 67 26.45 -9.43 8.51
CA ASP A 67 26.87 -8.18 9.13
C ASP A 67 26.75 -6.99 8.15
N GLN A 68 26.15 -5.90 8.62
CA GLN A 68 26.06 -4.62 7.90
C GLN A 68 27.37 -3.81 7.90
N GLY A 69 28.36 -4.21 8.70
CA GLY A 69 29.72 -3.67 8.75
C GLY A 69 29.89 -2.56 9.79
N TYR A 70 30.74 -2.80 10.79
CA TYR A 70 30.98 -1.88 11.91
C TYR A 70 31.60 -0.56 11.45
N GLU A 71 32.65 -0.62 10.63
CA GLU A 71 33.48 0.53 10.27
C GLU A 71 32.66 1.58 9.54
N THR A 72 31.86 1.16 8.55
CA THR A 72 30.99 2.07 7.79
C THR A 72 29.93 2.68 8.72
N MET A 73 29.33 1.87 9.61
CA MET A 73 28.34 2.35 10.57
C MET A 73 28.94 3.33 11.60
N SER A 74 30.22 3.18 11.94
CA SER A 74 30.96 4.08 12.82
C SER A 74 31.12 5.47 12.19
N GLY A 75 31.37 5.53 10.87
CA GLY A 75 31.42 6.78 10.12
C GLY A 75 30.06 7.44 9.88
N ALA A 76 28.97 6.68 9.92
CA ALA A 76 27.65 7.14 9.47
C ALA A 76 26.84 7.80 10.59
N SER A 77 25.87 8.65 10.27
CA SER A 77 24.84 9.13 11.23
C SER A 77 23.86 8.00 11.62
N GLY A 78 23.80 6.96 10.77
CA GLY A 78 22.82 5.88 10.81
C GLY A 78 21.60 6.14 9.92
N ASP A 79 21.39 7.39 9.50
CA ASP A 79 20.30 7.86 8.64
C ASP A 79 20.76 8.87 7.59
N ASP A 80 22.03 8.78 7.18
CA ASP A 80 22.61 9.52 6.06
C ASP A 80 22.54 8.69 4.76
N TRP A 81 23.27 9.12 3.74
CA TRP A 81 23.24 8.53 2.39
C TRP A 81 23.76 7.09 2.29
N ILE A 82 24.51 6.58 3.28
CA ILE A 82 25.04 5.20 3.22
C ILE A 82 24.11 4.17 3.88
N SER A 83 23.12 4.61 4.67
CA SER A 83 22.29 3.73 5.50
C SER A 83 21.57 2.64 4.69
N VAL A 84 20.92 3.01 3.59
CA VAL A 84 20.29 2.04 2.67
C VAL A 84 21.31 1.09 2.05
N ALA A 85 22.50 1.56 1.69
CA ALA A 85 23.53 0.75 1.03
C ALA A 85 24.08 -0.32 1.99
N GLN A 86 24.24 -0.03 3.27
CA GLN A 86 24.59 -1.03 4.29
C GLN A 86 23.53 -2.15 4.36
N SER A 87 22.25 -1.77 4.36
CA SER A 87 21.14 -2.73 4.33
C SER A 87 21.14 -3.58 3.06
N MET A 88 21.23 -2.93 1.89
CA MET A 88 21.14 -3.59 0.58
C MET A 88 22.35 -4.49 0.30
N ARG A 89 23.55 -4.11 0.74
CA ARG A 89 24.75 -4.98 0.66
C ARG A 89 24.50 -6.30 1.38
N ALA A 90 23.97 -6.25 2.61
CA ALA A 90 23.72 -7.45 3.40
C ALA A 90 22.56 -8.28 2.82
N TYR A 91 21.48 -7.66 2.36
CA TYR A 91 20.38 -8.36 1.68
C TYR A 91 20.81 -9.03 0.37
N LEU A 92 21.61 -8.34 -0.45
CA LEU A 92 22.17 -8.90 -1.68
C LEU A 92 23.07 -10.10 -1.36
N ARG A 93 23.93 -9.98 -0.35
CA ARG A 93 24.81 -11.08 0.07
C ARG A 93 24.01 -12.30 0.51
N PHE A 94 22.99 -12.14 1.35
CA PHE A 94 22.11 -13.25 1.70
C PHE A 94 21.43 -13.83 0.46
N SER A 95 20.92 -13.00 -0.46
CA SER A 95 20.22 -13.50 -1.65
C SER A 95 21.10 -14.42 -2.50
N LEU A 96 22.40 -14.14 -2.58
CA LEU A 96 23.38 -15.02 -3.23
C LEU A 96 23.57 -16.33 -2.47
N ILE A 97 23.84 -16.27 -1.17
CA ILE A 97 24.08 -17.44 -0.31
C ILE A 97 22.83 -18.33 -0.28
N GLY A 98 21.68 -17.75 0.07
CA GLY A 98 20.40 -18.42 0.19
C GLY A 98 19.95 -19.04 -1.13
N GLY A 99 20.13 -18.33 -2.25
CA GLY A 99 19.82 -18.86 -3.57
C GLY A 99 20.64 -20.09 -3.95
N VAL A 100 21.95 -20.06 -3.69
CA VAL A 100 22.87 -21.19 -3.95
C VAL A 100 22.52 -22.38 -3.06
N LEU A 101 22.38 -22.14 -1.75
CA LEU A 101 22.13 -23.20 -0.77
C LEU A 101 20.76 -23.86 -0.98
N ALA A 102 19.70 -23.07 -1.22
CA ALA A 102 18.38 -23.61 -1.54
C ALA A 102 18.39 -24.43 -2.84
N LYS A 103 19.11 -23.96 -3.88
CA LYS A 103 19.29 -24.73 -5.12
C LYS A 103 20.01 -26.05 -4.87
N HIS A 104 21.04 -26.04 -4.01
CA HIS A 104 21.79 -27.24 -3.67
C HIS A 104 20.91 -28.27 -2.93
N ILE A 105 20.13 -27.83 -1.94
CA ILE A 105 19.16 -28.70 -1.23
C ILE A 105 18.15 -29.32 -2.21
N ARG A 106 17.64 -28.54 -3.18
CA ARG A 106 16.79 -29.07 -4.25
C ARG A 106 17.51 -30.10 -5.12
N ALA A 107 18.78 -29.91 -5.44
CA ALA A 107 19.57 -30.89 -6.18
C ALA A 107 19.77 -32.20 -5.38
N LEU A 108 19.80 -32.12 -4.04
CA LEU A 108 19.82 -33.27 -3.13
C LEU A 108 18.46 -33.99 -3.06
N GLY A 109 17.39 -33.41 -3.59
CA GLY A 109 16.05 -34.04 -3.67
C GLY A 109 15.07 -33.62 -2.59
N TYR A 110 15.35 -32.51 -1.90
CA TYR A 110 14.46 -31.90 -0.89
C TYR A 110 13.88 -30.57 -1.40
N GLY A 111 12.63 -30.27 -1.08
CA GLY A 111 12.04 -28.95 -1.30
C GLY A 111 12.82 -27.88 -0.54
N ALA A 112 13.07 -26.72 -1.17
CA ALA A 112 13.68 -25.59 -0.49
C ALA A 112 13.36 -24.26 -1.17
N LYS A 113 13.09 -23.21 -0.38
CA LYS A 113 12.89 -21.83 -0.84
C LYS A 113 13.73 -20.86 -0.01
N ALA A 114 14.44 -19.97 -0.68
CA ALA A 114 15.11 -18.84 -0.02
C ALA A 114 14.14 -17.65 0.09
N HIS A 115 13.99 -17.11 1.29
CA HIS A 115 13.16 -15.96 1.64
C HIS A 115 14.06 -14.73 1.84
N THR A 116 14.04 -13.85 0.84
CA THR A 116 14.86 -12.64 0.74
C THR A 116 14.09 -11.40 1.19
N ALA A 117 14.75 -10.24 1.19
CA ALA A 117 14.08 -8.97 1.48
C ALA A 117 13.06 -8.54 0.41
N THR A 118 13.14 -9.10 -0.80
CA THR A 118 12.26 -8.76 -1.93
C THR A 118 11.16 -9.79 -2.17
N ASP A 119 11.33 -11.02 -1.66
CA ASP A 119 10.41 -12.15 -1.85
C ASP A 119 10.58 -13.13 -0.68
N GLY A 120 9.54 -13.30 0.13
CA GLY A 120 9.57 -14.15 1.31
C GLY A 120 8.19 -14.34 1.94
N ASP A 121 7.95 -15.55 2.46
CA ASP A 121 6.64 -15.99 2.98
C ASP A 121 6.67 -16.21 4.50
N VAL A 122 7.81 -15.93 5.13
CA VAL A 122 8.05 -16.18 6.56
C VAL A 122 8.55 -14.94 7.28
N LEU A 123 8.15 -14.84 8.54
CA LEU A 123 8.63 -13.91 9.54
C LEU A 123 10.02 -14.36 10.02
N GLN A 124 11.05 -13.58 9.70
CA GLN A 124 12.43 -13.91 10.06
C GLN A 124 12.77 -13.74 11.56
N PRO A 125 12.29 -12.69 12.27
CA PRO A 125 12.62 -12.50 13.69
C PRO A 125 12.35 -13.72 14.58
N PRO A 126 11.18 -14.38 14.55
CA PRO A 126 10.97 -15.56 15.37
C PRO A 126 11.88 -16.73 14.99
N LEU A 127 12.22 -16.88 13.71
CA LEU A 127 13.13 -17.93 13.26
C LEU A 127 14.56 -17.73 13.77
N LEU A 128 15.01 -16.48 13.91
CA LEU A 128 16.28 -16.16 14.57
C LEU A 128 16.28 -16.50 16.07
N LEU A 129 15.15 -16.26 16.76
CA LEU A 129 14.99 -16.62 18.16
C LEU A 129 15.03 -18.15 18.36
N LEU A 130 14.22 -18.87 17.57
CA LEU A 130 14.12 -20.32 17.63
C LEU A 130 15.46 -21.00 17.32
N SER A 131 16.25 -20.42 16.41
CA SER A 131 17.54 -20.96 15.99
C SER A 131 18.73 -20.49 16.85
N GLY A 132 18.48 -19.84 17.99
CA GLY A 132 19.56 -19.42 18.91
C GLY A 132 20.48 -18.32 18.39
N LEU A 133 20.04 -17.50 17.43
CA LEU A 133 20.88 -16.47 16.81
C LEU A 133 20.83 -15.11 17.53
N GLY A 134 19.95 -14.95 18.51
CA GLY A 134 19.86 -13.75 19.33
C GLY A 134 18.65 -13.75 20.25
N GLU A 135 18.44 -12.61 20.91
CA GLU A 135 17.32 -12.36 21.81
C GLU A 135 16.51 -11.13 21.38
N VAL A 136 15.26 -11.03 21.84
CA VAL A 136 14.40 -9.85 21.65
C VAL A 136 15.04 -8.64 22.32
N SER A 137 15.15 -7.53 21.59
CA SER A 137 15.79 -6.30 22.08
C SER A 137 14.80 -5.14 22.20
N ARG A 138 15.17 -4.09 22.95
CA ARG A 138 14.38 -2.86 23.07
C ARG A 138 14.07 -2.18 21.73
N ILE A 139 14.90 -2.39 20.71
CA ILE A 139 14.68 -1.83 19.36
C ILE A 139 13.33 -2.31 18.78
N GLY A 140 12.83 -3.45 19.24
CA GLY A 140 11.56 -4.05 18.87
C GLY A 140 11.77 -5.22 17.93
N GLU A 141 11.45 -5.02 16.65
CA GLU A 141 11.52 -6.05 15.59
C GLU A 141 12.95 -6.45 15.17
N VAL A 142 13.96 -6.18 16.01
CA VAL A 142 15.36 -6.53 15.77
C VAL A 142 15.81 -7.50 16.84
N ILE A 143 16.09 -8.73 16.41
CA ILE A 143 16.74 -9.74 17.23
C ILE A 143 18.22 -9.38 17.32
N LEU A 144 18.73 -9.26 18.53
CA LEU A 144 20.09 -8.82 18.80
C LEU A 144 20.98 -10.04 19.05
N ASN A 145 22.07 -10.12 18.28
CA ASN A 145 23.05 -11.19 18.39
C ASN A 145 24.12 -10.86 19.45
N PRO A 146 24.58 -11.82 20.25
CA PRO A 146 25.56 -11.58 21.32
C PRO A 146 26.93 -11.04 20.86
N PHE A 147 27.29 -11.20 19.59
CA PHE A 147 28.60 -10.77 19.05
C PHE A 147 28.47 -9.57 18.11
N LEU A 148 27.49 -9.58 17.21
CA LEU A 148 27.25 -8.51 16.23
C LEU A 148 26.34 -7.41 16.76
N GLY A 149 25.70 -7.64 17.91
CA GLY A 149 24.62 -6.80 18.39
C GLY A 149 23.46 -6.77 17.39
N PRO A 150 22.82 -5.60 17.21
CA PRO A 150 21.75 -5.44 16.23
C PRO A 150 22.25 -5.17 14.81
N ARG A 151 23.57 -5.20 14.53
CA ARG A 151 24.20 -4.79 13.25
C ARG A 151 24.05 -5.83 12.13
N LEU A 152 22.88 -6.45 12.02
CA LEU A 152 22.67 -7.57 11.12
C LEU A 152 21.53 -7.33 10.14
N LYS A 153 21.60 -8.02 9.01
CA LYS A 153 20.42 -8.45 8.26
C LYS A 153 20.35 -9.96 8.33
N SER A 154 19.15 -10.48 8.18
CA SER A 154 18.91 -11.90 8.12
C SER A 154 18.24 -12.27 6.81
N GLY A 155 18.31 -13.56 6.52
CA GLY A 155 17.45 -14.21 5.56
C GLY A 155 17.29 -15.67 5.94
N VAL A 156 16.27 -16.30 5.39
CA VAL A 156 15.86 -17.66 5.79
C VAL A 156 15.76 -18.53 4.56
N ILE A 157 16.15 -19.80 4.67
CA ILE A 157 15.78 -20.85 3.72
C ILE A 157 14.84 -21.80 4.44
N THR A 158 13.66 -22.06 3.90
CA THR A 158 12.81 -23.15 4.40
C THR A 158 13.01 -24.41 3.57
N THR A 159 12.86 -25.59 4.19
CA THR A 159 13.05 -26.89 3.51
C THR A 159 12.26 -28.03 4.17
N ASP A 160 12.09 -29.14 3.45
CA ASP A 160 11.63 -30.43 3.99
C ASP A 160 12.80 -31.40 4.29
N MET A 161 14.05 -30.96 4.11
CA MET A 161 15.26 -31.73 4.45
C MET A 161 15.37 -31.97 5.96
N PRO A 162 15.58 -33.21 6.43
CA PRO A 162 15.75 -33.48 7.84
C PRO A 162 17.06 -32.84 8.35
N ILE A 163 16.96 -31.99 9.37
CA ILE A 163 18.07 -31.29 10.00
C ILE A 163 17.90 -31.26 11.52
N THR A 164 18.99 -31.40 12.27
CA THR A 164 18.98 -31.16 13.73
C THR A 164 18.84 -29.66 14.00
N HIS A 165 18.02 -29.29 14.99
CA HIS A 165 17.79 -27.89 15.39
C HIS A 165 18.77 -27.41 16.45
N ASP A 166 19.09 -26.12 16.37
CA ASP A 166 19.69 -25.36 17.45
C ASP A 166 18.64 -24.99 18.51
N LEU A 167 19.10 -24.49 19.65
CA LEU A 167 18.24 -24.06 20.75
C LEU A 167 18.29 -22.54 20.94
N PRO A 168 17.20 -21.90 21.39
CA PRO A 168 17.20 -20.52 21.84
C PRO A 168 18.29 -20.26 22.88
N ILE A 169 18.81 -19.03 22.90
CA ILE A 169 19.89 -18.60 23.81
C ILE A 169 19.40 -17.59 24.85
N ASP A 170 20.05 -17.57 26.01
CA ASP A 170 19.96 -16.51 27.01
C ASP A 170 21.39 -16.02 27.29
N PHE A 171 21.68 -14.78 26.89
CA PHE A 171 22.93 -14.10 27.15
C PHE A 171 22.72 -12.83 28.01
N GLY A 172 21.61 -12.79 28.77
CA GLY A 172 21.29 -11.72 29.70
C GLY A 172 20.74 -10.45 29.04
N LEU A 173 20.36 -10.49 27.76
CA LEU A 173 19.95 -9.28 27.03
C LEU A 173 18.70 -8.64 27.63
N GLN A 174 17.72 -9.43 28.08
CA GLN A 174 16.48 -8.90 28.63
C GLN A 174 16.77 -7.89 29.76
N ARG A 175 17.63 -8.29 30.70
CA ARG A 175 18.03 -7.47 31.85
C ARG A 175 18.84 -6.24 31.41
N PHE A 176 19.69 -6.39 30.40
CA PHE A 176 20.45 -5.26 29.86
C PHE A 176 19.54 -4.23 29.19
N CYS A 177 18.60 -4.66 28.35
CA CYS A 177 17.65 -3.80 27.66
C CYS A 177 16.67 -3.12 28.63
N GLU A 178 16.26 -3.78 29.72
CA GLU A 178 15.45 -3.17 30.78
C GLU A 178 16.14 -1.93 31.39
N ALA A 179 17.46 -2.00 31.59
CA ALA A 179 18.26 -0.91 32.15
C ALA A 179 18.74 0.13 31.12
N CYS A 180 18.69 -0.17 29.82
CA CYS A 180 19.27 0.67 28.77
C CYS A 180 18.21 1.25 27.84
N ASN A 181 18.18 2.58 27.72
CA ASN A 181 17.27 3.32 26.84
C ASN A 181 17.96 4.01 25.65
N LYS A 182 19.23 3.69 25.37
CA LYS A 182 20.03 4.41 24.37
C LYS A 182 19.42 4.38 22.96
N CYS A 183 18.95 3.23 22.48
CA CYS A 183 18.30 3.15 21.16
C CYS A 183 17.00 3.96 21.09
N ALA A 184 16.21 4.01 22.18
CA ALA A 184 15.00 4.82 22.26
C ALA A 184 15.32 6.32 22.25
N ARG A 185 16.35 6.73 23.00
CA ARG A 185 16.81 8.12 23.09
C ARG A 185 17.34 8.64 21.75
N GLU A 186 18.06 7.79 21.02
CA GLU A 186 18.72 8.18 19.77
C GLU A 186 17.84 8.02 18.53
N CYS A 187 16.61 7.51 18.67
CA CYS A 187 15.68 7.30 17.56
C CYS A 187 15.16 8.65 17.01
N PRO A 188 15.46 9.03 15.75
CA PRO A 188 15.06 10.33 15.21
C PRO A 188 13.54 10.52 15.13
N SER A 189 12.80 9.44 14.92
CA SER A 189 11.34 9.46 14.82
C SER A 189 10.62 9.22 16.16
N GLY A 190 11.37 8.94 17.24
CA GLY A 190 10.78 8.59 18.53
C GLY A 190 9.92 7.32 18.50
N ALA A 191 10.23 6.37 17.61
CA ALA A 191 9.43 5.16 17.39
C ALA A 191 9.69 4.04 18.42
N ILE A 192 10.82 4.06 19.12
CA ILE A 192 11.23 2.99 20.03
C ILE A 192 10.76 3.31 21.45
N THR A 193 10.15 2.33 22.12
CA THR A 193 9.62 2.50 23.48
C THR A 193 10.73 2.55 24.54
N ALA A 194 10.59 3.49 25.47
CA ALA A 194 11.35 3.59 26.71
C ALA A 194 10.71 2.77 27.86
N GLY A 195 9.52 2.22 27.64
CA GLY A 195 8.74 1.47 28.62
C GLY A 195 9.15 0.00 28.78
N PRO A 196 8.40 -0.77 29.60
CA PRO A 196 8.62 -2.20 29.77
C PRO A 196 8.17 -3.00 28.54
N LYS A 197 8.49 -4.30 28.51
CA LYS A 197 7.92 -5.24 27.54
C LYS A 197 6.42 -5.37 27.76
N LYS A 198 5.72 -5.65 26.66
CA LYS A 198 4.28 -5.85 26.62
C LYS A 198 3.96 -7.03 25.72
N MET A 199 2.74 -7.56 25.85
CA MET A 199 2.26 -8.61 24.97
C MET A 199 1.73 -8.03 23.68
N PHE A 200 2.18 -8.57 22.55
CA PHE A 200 1.71 -8.21 21.21
C PHE A 200 1.52 -9.50 20.41
N ASN A 201 0.30 -9.74 19.90
CA ASN A 201 -0.04 -10.93 19.10
C ASN A 201 0.39 -12.26 19.74
N GLY A 202 0.26 -12.36 21.08
CA GLY A 202 0.57 -13.57 21.83
C GLY A 202 2.04 -13.74 22.25
N TYR A 203 2.94 -12.80 21.93
CA TYR A 203 4.34 -12.85 22.34
C TYR A 203 4.80 -11.58 23.07
N GLU A 204 5.85 -11.71 23.87
CA GLU A 204 6.40 -10.63 24.69
C GLU A 204 7.45 -9.82 23.90
N ILE A 205 7.31 -8.49 23.84
CA ILE A 205 8.21 -7.62 23.06
C ILE A 205 8.22 -6.16 23.56
N TRP A 206 9.32 -5.45 23.33
CA TRP A 206 9.33 -3.98 23.30
C TRP A 206 8.79 -3.47 21.95
N LYS A 207 7.47 -3.46 21.79
CA LYS A 207 6.88 -3.11 20.49
C LYS A 207 7.19 -1.64 20.15
N SER A 208 7.79 -1.41 18.98
CA SER A 208 8.03 -0.09 18.43
C SER A 208 6.86 0.39 17.56
N ASP A 209 6.73 1.71 17.40
CA ASP A 209 5.79 2.35 16.48
C ASP A 209 6.31 2.18 15.03
N SER A 210 5.88 1.09 14.40
CA SER A 210 6.31 0.73 13.05
C SER A 210 5.87 1.76 12.01
N GLN A 211 4.76 2.47 12.23
CA GLN A 211 4.31 3.55 11.35
C GLN A 211 5.33 4.69 11.37
N ARG A 212 5.67 5.23 12.54
CA ARG A 212 6.67 6.31 12.66
C ARG A 212 8.03 5.91 12.12
N CYS A 213 8.47 4.68 12.39
CA CYS A 213 9.73 4.16 11.87
C CYS A 213 9.72 4.08 10.33
N ALA A 214 8.67 3.51 9.75
CA ALA A 214 8.52 3.38 8.30
C ALA A 214 8.43 4.74 7.62
N THR A 215 7.58 5.65 8.10
CA THR A 215 7.45 7.01 7.57
C THR A 215 8.80 7.72 7.55
N TYR A 216 9.52 7.75 8.68
CA TYR A 216 10.82 8.40 8.73
C TYR A 216 11.84 7.79 7.76
N ARG A 217 11.88 6.45 7.67
CA ARG A 217 12.79 5.75 6.76
C ARG A 217 12.47 6.03 5.29
N LEU A 218 11.20 6.21 4.95
CA LEU A 218 10.77 6.45 3.57
C LEU A 218 10.89 7.93 3.16
N THR A 219 10.76 8.86 4.11
CA THR A 219 10.62 10.30 3.81
C THR A 219 11.75 11.18 4.33
N THR A 220 12.80 10.62 4.94
CA THR A 220 13.95 11.42 5.38
C THR A 220 14.69 12.00 4.17
N GLU A 221 14.81 13.33 4.12
CA GLU A 221 15.44 14.02 2.99
C GLU A 221 16.97 14.16 3.15
N GLY A 222 17.46 14.09 4.39
CA GLY A 222 18.90 14.23 4.71
C GLY A 222 19.72 12.95 4.53
N GLY A 223 19.15 11.90 3.95
CA GLY A 223 19.81 10.61 3.78
C GLY A 223 18.92 9.60 3.07
N SER A 224 19.27 8.31 3.16
CA SER A 224 18.48 7.25 2.54
C SER A 224 18.22 6.13 3.53
N MET A 225 16.96 6.02 3.99
CA MET A 225 16.53 5.13 5.06
C MET A 225 17.15 5.47 6.42
N CYS A 226 17.01 4.58 7.40
CA CYS A 226 17.56 4.75 8.75
C CYS A 226 17.86 3.38 9.38
N GLY A 227 18.97 3.34 10.10
CA GLY A 227 19.48 2.23 10.91
C GLY A 227 20.18 2.73 12.17
N ARG A 228 19.87 3.96 12.61
CA ARG A 228 20.54 4.63 13.73
C ARG A 228 20.45 3.87 15.06
N CYS A 229 19.33 3.20 15.31
CA CYS A 229 19.16 2.36 16.50
C CYS A 229 20.24 1.27 16.59
N MET A 230 20.66 0.69 15.46
CA MET A 230 21.74 -0.30 15.41
C MET A 230 23.08 0.35 15.75
N LYS A 231 23.38 1.50 15.12
CA LYS A 231 24.63 2.24 15.34
C LYS A 231 24.87 2.57 16.81
N THR A 232 23.83 3.04 17.49
CA THR A 232 23.94 3.59 18.85
C THR A 232 23.83 2.54 19.95
N CYS A 233 23.50 1.29 19.61
CA CYS A 233 23.37 0.24 20.61
C CYS A 233 24.75 -0.06 21.25
N PRO A 234 24.85 -0.20 22.59
CA PRO A 234 26.10 -0.60 23.24
C PRO A 234 26.64 -1.97 22.77
N TRP A 235 25.77 -2.82 22.23
CA TRP A 235 26.14 -4.13 21.67
C TRP A 235 26.63 -4.06 20.22
N ASN A 236 26.68 -2.88 19.60
CA ASN A 236 27.33 -2.68 18.32
C ASN A 236 28.86 -2.67 18.51
N LEU A 237 29.46 -3.85 18.66
CA LEU A 237 30.87 -4.04 19.03
C LEU A 237 31.78 -4.09 17.79
N GLU A 238 33.01 -3.59 17.91
CA GLU A 238 34.01 -3.58 16.84
C GLU A 238 34.55 -4.97 16.54
N GLY A 239 34.89 -5.74 17.58
CA GLY A 239 35.45 -7.08 17.39
C GLY A 239 35.29 -8.03 18.57
N LEU A 240 35.97 -9.17 18.46
CA LEU A 240 35.86 -10.25 19.44
C LEU A 240 36.69 -10.01 20.70
N PHE A 241 37.84 -9.35 20.58
CA PHE A 241 38.85 -9.27 21.65
C PHE A 241 38.76 -7.98 22.49
N ALA A 242 38.76 -6.80 21.85
CA ALA A 242 38.76 -5.52 22.56
C ALA A 242 37.50 -5.33 23.43
N GLU A 243 36.37 -5.85 22.97
CA GLU A 243 35.09 -5.77 23.66
C GLU A 243 34.77 -6.99 24.53
N ALA A 244 35.69 -7.97 24.62
CA ALA A 244 35.47 -9.17 25.44
C ALA A 244 35.12 -8.85 26.90
N PRO A 245 35.79 -7.89 27.59
CA PRO A 245 35.44 -7.55 28.97
C PRO A 245 34.04 -6.94 29.10
N PHE A 246 33.67 -6.02 28.20
CA PHE A 246 32.32 -5.43 28.17
C PHE A 246 31.27 -6.52 27.94
N ARG A 247 31.47 -7.36 26.92
CA ARG A 247 30.54 -8.42 26.55
C ARG A 247 30.38 -9.43 27.69
N TRP A 248 31.48 -9.86 28.30
CA TRP A 248 31.43 -10.76 29.44
C TRP A 248 30.65 -10.15 30.61
N ALA A 249 30.93 -8.88 30.96
CA ALA A 249 30.21 -8.20 32.03
C ALA A 249 28.72 -8.02 31.71
N ALA A 250 28.39 -7.61 30.48
CA ALA A 250 27.00 -7.43 30.04
C ALA A 250 26.20 -8.74 30.05
N MET A 251 26.84 -9.87 29.75
CA MET A 251 26.21 -11.19 29.77
C MET A 251 26.07 -11.80 31.17
N ASN A 252 27.08 -11.61 32.03
CA ASN A 252 27.18 -12.34 33.30
C ASN A 252 26.84 -11.50 34.53
N LEU A 253 26.80 -10.16 34.42
CA LEU A 253 26.55 -9.24 35.54
C LEU A 253 25.37 -8.31 35.23
N PRO A 254 24.11 -8.78 35.39
CA PRO A 254 22.94 -7.99 35.06
C PRO A 254 22.84 -6.65 35.79
N SER A 255 23.28 -6.61 37.05
CA SER A 255 23.31 -5.38 37.87
C SER A 255 24.27 -4.31 37.33
N ALA A 256 25.22 -4.68 36.46
CA ALA A 256 26.13 -3.76 35.82
C ALA A 256 25.50 -3.02 34.63
N ALA A 257 24.34 -3.43 34.11
CA ALA A 257 23.77 -2.87 32.89
C ALA A 257 23.57 -1.33 32.90
N PRO A 258 23.07 -0.69 33.99
CA PRO A 258 22.98 0.77 34.04
C PRO A 258 24.36 1.45 33.96
N LEU A 259 25.36 0.90 34.67
CA LEU A 259 26.72 1.40 34.67
C LEU A 259 27.38 1.23 33.30
N LEU A 260 27.20 0.08 32.66
CA LEU A 260 27.72 -0.22 31.33
C LEU A 260 27.10 0.68 30.26
N ALA A 261 25.78 0.93 30.33
CA ALA A 261 25.10 1.87 29.44
C ALA A 261 25.60 3.31 29.62
N TRP A 262 25.82 3.73 30.87
CA TRP A 262 26.41 5.03 31.17
C TRP A 262 27.86 5.13 30.67
N ALA A 263 28.67 4.09 30.89
CA ALA A 263 30.07 4.05 30.45
C ALA A 263 30.19 4.11 28.91
N ASP A 264 29.28 3.45 28.20
CA ASP A 264 29.18 3.50 26.74
C ASP A 264 28.90 4.94 26.22
N ASP A 265 28.02 5.68 26.90
CA ASP A 265 27.80 7.11 26.62
C ASP A 265 29.01 7.97 26.98
N ALA A 266 29.63 7.75 28.14
CA ALA A 266 30.80 8.50 28.60
C ALA A 266 31.98 8.34 27.61
N ALA A 267 32.20 7.12 27.11
CA ALA A 267 33.18 6.80 26.08
C ALA A 267 32.82 7.33 24.69
N GLY A 268 31.63 7.91 24.50
CA GLY A 268 31.17 8.44 23.23
C GLY A 268 30.94 7.41 22.14
N ARG A 269 30.71 6.14 22.52
CA ARG A 269 30.36 5.07 21.58
C ARG A 269 29.04 5.38 20.90
N GLY A 270 29.01 5.21 19.59
CA GLY A 270 27.90 5.65 18.73
C GLY A 270 28.02 7.08 18.21
N SER A 271 29.10 7.82 18.52
CA SER A 271 29.37 9.10 17.86
C SER A 271 29.82 8.90 16.40
N LEU A 272 29.86 9.99 15.62
CA LEU A 272 30.42 9.98 14.27
C LEU A 272 31.94 9.83 14.33
N ASN A 273 32.49 8.91 13.55
CA ASN A 273 33.91 8.82 13.30
C ASN A 273 34.22 9.30 11.87
N PRO A 274 34.60 10.58 11.66
CA PRO A 274 34.79 11.13 10.31
C PRO A 274 35.89 10.40 9.52
N VAL A 275 36.86 9.76 10.19
CA VAL A 275 37.91 8.96 9.53
C VAL A 275 37.32 7.75 8.79
N LYS A 276 36.16 7.27 9.23
CA LYS A 276 35.48 6.11 8.64
C LYS A 276 34.43 6.50 7.58
N LYS A 277 34.19 7.80 7.35
CA LYS A 277 33.29 8.29 6.30
C LYS A 277 34.01 8.26 4.95
N TRP A 278 33.84 7.16 4.21
CA TRP A 278 34.53 6.93 2.92
C TRP A 278 33.65 7.19 1.69
N TRP A 279 32.33 7.31 1.85
CA TRP A 279 31.38 7.47 0.75
C TRP A 279 31.12 8.93 0.39
N TRP A 280 30.56 9.14 -0.80
CA TRP A 280 30.05 10.43 -1.24
C TRP A 280 28.57 10.60 -0.87
N ASP A 281 28.21 11.84 -0.53
CA ASP A 281 26.81 12.22 -0.36
C ASP A 281 26.24 12.54 -1.75
N ILE A 282 25.48 11.58 -2.31
CA ILE A 282 24.89 11.68 -3.65
C ILE A 282 23.43 11.23 -3.65
N GLU A 283 22.61 11.92 -4.42
CA GLU A 283 21.18 11.70 -4.57
C GLU A 283 20.82 11.49 -6.06
N LEU A 284 19.93 10.52 -6.34
CA LEU A 284 19.40 10.28 -7.67
C LEU A 284 18.26 11.27 -7.96
N ASN A 285 18.41 12.10 -9.00
CA ASN A 285 17.39 13.05 -9.43
C ASN A 285 16.38 12.41 -10.41
N GLU A 286 15.25 13.09 -10.62
CA GLU A 286 14.17 12.67 -11.54
C GLU A 286 14.63 12.48 -13.00
N ASP A 287 15.69 13.20 -13.40
CA ASP A 287 16.32 13.05 -14.72
C ASP A 287 17.26 11.85 -14.83
N GLY A 288 17.38 11.05 -13.76
CA GLY A 288 18.22 9.86 -13.68
C GLY A 288 19.69 10.12 -13.34
N ALA A 289 20.10 11.37 -13.12
CA ALA A 289 21.49 11.70 -12.80
C ALA A 289 21.74 11.86 -11.29
N TYR A 290 22.90 11.36 -10.85
CA TYR A 290 23.38 11.49 -9.48
C TYR A 290 24.03 12.86 -9.26
N ARG A 291 23.59 13.60 -8.25
CA ARG A 291 24.15 14.91 -7.87
C ARG A 291 24.22 15.05 -6.35
N THR A 292 24.81 16.17 -5.90
CA THR A 292 24.77 16.55 -4.48
C THR A 292 23.32 16.64 -3.99
N PRO A 293 23.03 16.14 -2.77
CA PRO A 293 21.72 16.24 -2.14
C PRO A 293 21.17 17.67 -2.08
N LYS A 294 19.86 17.82 -2.27
CA LYS A 294 19.20 19.12 -2.10
C LYS A 294 19.06 19.52 -0.62
N ALA A 295 18.71 18.55 0.24
CA ALA A 295 18.56 18.77 1.67
C ALA A 295 19.91 18.57 2.42
N PRO A 296 20.11 19.24 3.56
CA PRO A 296 21.30 19.02 4.39
C PRO A 296 21.45 17.56 4.83
N VAL A 297 22.66 17.02 4.68
CA VAL A 297 22.98 15.63 5.08
C VAL A 297 22.84 15.47 6.59
N ASN A 298 22.17 14.40 7.02
CA ASN A 298 22.03 14.03 8.43
C ASN A 298 23.41 13.73 9.04
N ALA A 299 23.79 14.48 10.08
CA ALA A 299 25.04 14.30 10.82
C ALA A 299 24.78 14.42 12.33
N ARG A 300 24.14 13.41 12.92
CA ARG A 300 23.60 13.48 14.29
C ARG A 300 24.63 13.11 15.36
N SER A 301 24.84 14.02 16.31
CA SER A 301 25.57 13.75 17.56
C SER A 301 24.75 12.88 18.54
N LEU A 302 25.39 12.41 19.62
CA LEU A 302 24.70 11.69 20.69
C LEU A 302 23.88 12.66 21.55
N GLN A 303 22.63 12.28 21.86
CA GLN A 303 21.71 13.08 22.67
C GLN A 303 21.84 12.79 24.17
N ARG A 304 23.05 12.89 24.73
CA ARG A 304 23.35 12.44 26.12
C ARG A 304 22.50 13.10 27.21
N GLY A 305 22.04 14.33 26.98
CA GLY A 305 21.19 15.08 27.91
C GLY A 305 19.69 14.77 27.80
N LEU A 306 19.25 14.08 26.74
CA LEU A 306 17.84 13.79 26.51
C LEU A 306 17.36 12.69 27.46
N LYS A 307 16.40 13.02 28.33
CA LYS A 307 15.71 12.08 29.20
C LYS A 307 14.38 11.70 28.60
N ILE A 308 14.30 10.49 28.06
CA ILE A 308 13.05 9.89 27.57
C ILE A 308 12.33 9.17 28.70
N ARG A 309 11.02 9.43 28.82
CA ARG A 309 10.14 8.80 29.81
C ARG A 309 9.01 8.10 29.09
N ALA A 310 8.63 6.92 29.56
CA ALA A 310 7.62 6.09 28.87
C ALA A 310 6.24 6.75 28.91
N GLU A 311 5.93 7.42 30.02
CA GLU A 311 4.69 8.17 30.25
C GLU A 311 4.51 9.37 29.30
N ASP A 312 5.61 9.93 28.79
CA ASP A 312 5.58 11.05 27.84
C ASP A 312 5.47 10.56 26.39
N GLN A 313 5.61 9.25 26.14
CA GLN A 313 5.57 8.67 24.79
C GLN A 313 4.15 8.32 24.35
N THR A 314 3.72 8.91 23.24
CA THR A 314 2.56 8.43 22.48
C THR A 314 3.04 7.57 21.32
N LEU A 315 2.80 6.26 21.39
CA LEU A 315 3.17 5.27 20.38
C LEU A 315 1.92 4.55 19.84
N ALA A 316 1.96 4.14 18.58
CA ALA A 316 0.92 3.33 17.95
C ALA A 316 1.43 1.92 17.63
N VAL A 317 0.56 0.91 17.71
CA VAL A 317 0.84 -0.47 17.29
C VAL A 317 -0.33 -1.06 16.54
N TYR A 318 -0.04 -2.04 15.67
CA TYR A 318 -1.00 -2.63 14.75
C TYR A 318 -1.08 -4.14 14.96
N PRO A 319 -1.76 -4.62 16.02
CA PRO A 319 -1.98 -6.04 16.25
C PRO A 319 -2.92 -6.63 15.20
N ALA A 320 -3.13 -7.94 15.20
CA ALA A 320 -3.97 -8.64 14.21
C ALA A 320 -5.37 -8.02 13.98
N PRO A 321 -6.09 -7.49 15.00
CA PRO A 321 -7.35 -6.76 14.78
C PRO A 321 -7.24 -5.50 13.89
N LEU A 322 -6.06 -4.87 13.81
CA LEU A 322 -5.81 -3.63 13.08
C LEU A 322 -4.97 -3.84 11.80
N THR A 323 -4.65 -5.09 11.45
CA THR A 323 -3.92 -5.35 10.20
C THR A 323 -4.83 -5.19 8.99
N PRO A 324 -4.28 -4.78 7.83
CA PRO A 324 -5.06 -4.70 6.60
C PRO A 324 -5.63 -6.07 6.23
N PRO A 325 -6.74 -6.11 5.47
CA PRO A 325 -7.21 -7.35 4.88
C PRO A 325 -6.17 -7.93 3.92
N PRO A 326 -6.25 -9.23 3.58
CA PRO A 326 -5.26 -9.89 2.74
C PRO A 326 -5.28 -9.43 1.28
N TRP A 327 -6.24 -8.61 0.86
CA TRP A 327 -6.36 -8.15 -0.52
C TRP A 327 -5.37 -7.01 -0.78
N PRO A 328 -4.59 -7.06 -1.88
CA PRO A 328 -3.62 -6.02 -2.22
C PRO A 328 -4.32 -4.77 -2.79
N TYR A 329 -5.05 -4.11 -1.90
CA TYR A 329 -5.76 -2.86 -2.11
C TYR A 329 -5.30 -1.87 -1.04
N PRO A 330 -5.21 -0.55 -1.35
CA PRO A 330 -4.83 0.44 -0.35
C PRO A 330 -5.73 0.38 0.88
N TYR A 331 -5.09 0.29 2.05
CA TYR A 331 -5.76 0.29 3.35
C TYR A 331 -5.09 1.35 4.23
N PRO A 332 -5.75 2.48 4.50
CA PRO A 332 -5.18 3.54 5.31
C PRO A 332 -5.00 3.04 6.75
N MET A 333 -3.84 3.35 7.35
CA MET A 333 -3.56 2.97 8.72
C MET A 333 -4.32 3.90 9.69
N ASP A 334 -5.16 3.33 10.56
CA ASP A 334 -5.80 4.07 11.65
C ASP A 334 -4.81 4.27 12.80
N ARG A 335 -4.26 5.48 12.90
CA ARG A 335 -3.27 5.82 13.93
C ARG A 335 -3.89 5.93 15.32
N GLU A 336 -5.10 6.46 15.46
CA GLU A 336 -5.74 6.62 16.76
C GLU A 336 -6.13 5.27 17.35
N ALA A 337 -6.66 4.35 16.53
CA ALA A 337 -6.85 2.96 16.93
C ALA A 337 -5.52 2.31 17.31
N GLY A 338 -4.45 2.59 16.57
CA GLY A 338 -3.11 2.09 16.90
C GLY A 338 -2.57 2.61 18.25
N ILE A 339 -2.83 3.88 18.59
CA ILE A 339 -2.46 4.47 19.90
C ILE A 339 -3.29 3.84 21.02
N ALA A 340 -4.61 3.68 20.82
CA ALA A 340 -5.48 3.01 21.76
C ALA A 340 -5.02 1.56 22.00
N ALA A 341 -4.67 0.84 20.93
CA ALA A 341 -4.15 -0.52 21.01
C ALA A 341 -2.82 -0.59 21.78
N PHE A 342 -1.92 0.39 21.61
CA PHE A 342 -0.66 0.43 22.37
C PHE A 342 -0.90 0.57 23.87
N ARG A 343 -1.82 1.48 24.25
CA ARG A 343 -2.21 1.68 25.65
C ARG A 343 -2.88 0.44 26.25
N ALA A 344 -3.63 -0.30 25.44
CA ALA A 344 -4.33 -1.52 25.84
C ALA A 344 -3.41 -2.77 25.92
N LEU A 345 -2.14 -2.69 25.53
CA LEU A 345 -1.25 -3.86 25.61
C LEU A 345 -1.03 -4.30 27.06
N LEU A 346 -1.28 -5.59 27.29
CA LEU A 346 -1.13 -6.22 28.60
C LEU A 346 0.33 -6.40 28.98
N SER A 347 0.57 -6.43 30.30
CA SER A 347 1.84 -6.96 30.82
C SER A 347 1.96 -8.46 30.56
N PRO A 348 3.18 -9.02 30.47
CA PRO A 348 3.38 -10.46 30.39
C PRO A 348 2.73 -11.23 31.54
N GLU A 349 2.77 -10.69 32.76
CA GLU A 349 2.18 -11.29 33.95
C GLU A 349 0.66 -11.38 33.85
N GLU A 350 0.01 -10.28 33.45
CA GLU A 350 -1.44 -10.22 33.28
C GLU A 350 -1.91 -11.16 32.17
N HIS A 351 -1.20 -11.22 31.06
CA HIS A 351 -1.50 -12.17 29.98
C HIS A 351 -1.44 -13.62 30.46
N ARG A 352 -0.38 -14.00 31.20
CA ARG A 352 -0.27 -15.35 31.76
C ARG A 352 -1.42 -15.66 32.73
N ALA A 353 -1.77 -14.71 33.60
CA ALA A 353 -2.86 -14.87 34.56
C ALA A 353 -4.22 -15.07 33.86
N ARG A 354 -4.55 -14.25 32.85
CA ARG A 354 -5.81 -14.35 32.10
C ARG A 354 -5.88 -15.64 31.28
N THR A 355 -4.81 -15.99 30.57
CA THR A 355 -4.74 -17.24 29.81
C THR A 355 -4.87 -18.47 30.72
N ALA A 356 -4.23 -18.47 31.89
CA ALA A 356 -4.37 -19.56 32.87
C ALA A 356 -5.79 -19.69 33.44
N ALA A 357 -6.54 -18.59 33.51
CA ALA A 357 -7.95 -18.56 33.89
C ALA A 357 -8.91 -18.97 32.75
N GLY A 358 -8.39 -19.30 31.56
CA GLY A 358 -9.20 -19.66 30.38
C GLY A 358 -9.86 -18.46 29.68
N ASP A 359 -9.54 -17.22 30.09
CA ASP A 359 -9.98 -16.02 29.40
C ASP A 359 -9.20 -15.88 28.09
N THR A 360 -9.90 -15.78 26.97
CA THR A 360 -9.30 -15.60 25.64
C THR A 360 -9.68 -14.27 24.99
N SER A 361 -10.42 -13.42 25.70
CA SER A 361 -10.91 -12.14 25.18
C SER A 361 -9.81 -11.11 24.94
N HIS A 362 -8.64 -11.28 25.56
CA HIS A 362 -7.46 -10.44 25.34
C HIS A 362 -6.56 -10.91 24.18
N LEU A 363 -6.84 -12.07 23.59
CA LEU A 363 -6.02 -12.57 22.49
C LEU A 363 -6.34 -11.78 21.22
N HIS A 364 -5.30 -11.22 20.61
CA HIS A 364 -5.44 -10.58 19.31
C HIS A 364 -5.80 -11.63 18.25
N ARG A 365 -6.92 -11.41 17.57
CA ARG A 365 -7.39 -12.25 16.47
C ARG A 365 -7.59 -11.40 15.23
N THR A 366 -7.25 -11.96 14.07
CA THR A 366 -7.57 -11.32 12.80
C THR A 366 -9.09 -11.19 12.68
N PRO A 367 -9.63 -10.02 12.30
CA PRO A 367 -11.06 -9.87 12.14
C PRO A 367 -11.52 -10.65 10.91
N ASP A 368 -12.80 -11.02 10.90
CA ASP A 368 -13.42 -11.45 9.65
C ASP A 368 -13.57 -10.23 8.74
N HIS A 369 -12.76 -10.19 7.68
CA HIS A 369 -12.81 -9.08 6.72
C HIS A 369 -14.00 -9.17 5.77
N GLY A 370 -14.77 -10.27 5.79
CA GLY A 370 -15.90 -10.50 4.90
C GLY A 370 -15.47 -10.70 3.44
N ASN A 371 -16.31 -10.24 2.51
CA ASN A 371 -16.04 -10.36 1.08
C ASN A 371 -15.06 -9.29 0.59
N SER A 372 -14.17 -9.68 -0.31
CA SER A 372 -13.24 -8.76 -0.96
C SER A 372 -13.98 -7.58 -1.61
N PRO A 373 -13.55 -6.32 -1.36
CA PRO A 373 -14.05 -5.14 -2.06
C PRO A 373 -13.50 -5.07 -3.50
N VAL A 374 -12.48 -5.87 -3.80
CA VAL A 374 -11.83 -5.94 -5.11
C VAL A 374 -11.99 -7.29 -5.77
N ILE A 375 -11.92 -7.30 -7.10
CA ILE A 375 -11.90 -8.47 -7.95
C ILE A 375 -10.48 -8.64 -8.47
N ARG A 376 -9.94 -9.85 -8.32
CA ARG A 376 -8.67 -10.23 -8.92
C ARG A 376 -8.93 -10.64 -10.37
N VAL A 377 -8.31 -9.93 -11.29
CA VAL A 377 -8.42 -10.19 -12.73
C VAL A 377 -7.04 -10.35 -13.36
N GLU A 378 -6.99 -10.85 -14.57
CA GLU A 378 -5.84 -10.76 -15.45
C GLU A 378 -6.16 -9.94 -16.69
N VAL A 379 -5.16 -9.26 -17.24
CA VAL A 379 -5.25 -8.63 -18.55
C VAL A 379 -5.33 -9.73 -19.60
N ALA A 380 -6.50 -9.94 -20.19
CA ALA A 380 -6.67 -10.85 -21.31
C ALA A 380 -6.07 -10.25 -22.59
N THR A 381 -6.38 -8.98 -22.84
CA THR A 381 -5.97 -8.24 -24.02
C THR A 381 -5.51 -6.84 -23.65
N ALA A 382 -4.43 -6.37 -24.28
CA ALA A 382 -3.99 -4.97 -24.28
C ALA A 382 -3.77 -4.53 -25.72
N GLN A 383 -4.81 -4.02 -26.37
CA GLN A 383 -4.81 -3.66 -27.78
C GLN A 383 -4.56 -2.16 -27.93
N LYS A 384 -3.40 -1.79 -28.49
CA LYS A 384 -3.10 -0.40 -28.84
C LYS A 384 -3.97 0.00 -30.05
N MET A 385 -4.95 0.86 -29.82
CA MET A 385 -5.91 1.30 -30.84
C MET A 385 -5.37 2.49 -31.64
N THR A 386 -4.71 3.42 -30.94
CA THR A 386 -4.05 4.60 -31.51
C THR A 386 -2.72 4.84 -30.80
N GLN A 387 -2.01 5.93 -31.10
CA GLN A 387 -0.80 6.30 -30.34
C GLN A 387 -1.10 6.62 -28.86
N SER A 388 -2.31 7.09 -28.55
CA SER A 388 -2.71 7.56 -27.22
C SER A 388 -3.79 6.71 -26.57
N VAL A 389 -4.49 5.82 -27.29
CA VAL A 389 -5.58 5.01 -26.74
C VAL A 389 -5.23 3.52 -26.79
N THR A 390 -5.34 2.85 -25.65
CA THR A 390 -5.21 1.39 -25.54
C THR A 390 -6.49 0.82 -24.94
N LYS A 391 -7.04 -0.21 -25.58
CA LYS A 391 -8.19 -0.98 -25.12
C LYS A 391 -7.68 -2.15 -24.26
N TYR A 392 -8.25 -2.32 -23.08
CA TYR A 392 -7.94 -3.43 -22.20
C TYR A 392 -9.16 -4.29 -21.97
N GLU A 393 -8.95 -5.60 -21.96
CA GLU A 393 -9.94 -6.59 -21.57
C GLU A 393 -9.42 -7.36 -20.37
N PHE A 394 -10.28 -7.54 -19.37
CA PHE A 394 -9.98 -8.24 -18.13
C PHE A 394 -10.88 -9.45 -17.98
N ARG A 395 -10.33 -10.54 -17.46
CA ARG A 395 -11.07 -11.74 -17.06
C ARG A 395 -10.58 -12.26 -15.72
N THR A 396 -11.35 -13.10 -15.06
CA THR A 396 -10.88 -13.83 -13.88
C THR A 396 -9.75 -14.80 -14.29
N PRO A 397 -8.71 -15.02 -13.45
CA PRO A 397 -7.62 -15.93 -13.78
C PRO A 397 -8.05 -17.40 -13.98
N ASP A 398 -9.18 -17.80 -13.39
CA ASP A 398 -9.74 -19.15 -13.48
C ASP A 398 -10.85 -19.28 -14.55
N GLY A 399 -11.18 -18.19 -15.26
CA GLY A 399 -12.21 -18.17 -16.30
C GLY A 399 -13.64 -18.16 -15.78
N THR A 400 -13.85 -18.01 -14.47
CA THR A 400 -15.18 -17.83 -13.88
C THR A 400 -15.84 -16.51 -14.36
N PRO A 401 -17.18 -16.46 -14.50
CA PRO A 401 -17.88 -15.23 -14.86
C PRO A 401 -17.57 -14.08 -13.91
N LEU A 402 -17.31 -12.89 -14.46
CA LEU A 402 -17.21 -11.65 -13.70
C LEU A 402 -18.59 -11.23 -13.18
N PRO A 403 -18.66 -10.43 -12.08
CA PRO A 403 -19.92 -9.91 -11.58
C PRO A 403 -20.71 -9.12 -12.63
N ASP A 404 -22.04 -9.14 -12.52
CA ASP A 404 -22.90 -8.34 -13.38
C ASP A 404 -22.65 -6.84 -13.20
N TRP A 405 -22.86 -6.08 -14.27
CA TRP A 405 -22.74 -4.62 -14.27
C TRP A 405 -23.78 -3.99 -15.19
N ALA A 406 -24.10 -2.72 -14.93
CA ALA A 406 -25.03 -1.94 -15.74
C ALA A 406 -24.26 -0.95 -16.61
N ALA A 407 -24.75 -0.69 -17.83
CA ALA A 407 -24.18 0.33 -18.71
C ALA A 407 -24.04 1.68 -17.99
N GLY A 408 -22.93 2.37 -18.25
CA GLY A 408 -22.53 3.58 -17.51
C GLY A 408 -21.66 3.31 -16.28
N ALA A 409 -21.45 2.05 -15.89
CA ALA A 409 -20.52 1.73 -14.81
C ALA A 409 -19.05 1.97 -15.20
N HIS A 410 -18.23 2.22 -14.18
CA HIS A 410 -16.78 2.23 -14.25
C HIS A 410 -16.18 1.23 -13.25
N ILE A 411 -14.91 0.92 -13.46
CA ILE A 411 -14.09 0.16 -12.51
C ILE A 411 -12.86 0.96 -12.10
N ASP A 412 -12.36 0.62 -10.93
CA ASP A 412 -11.18 1.23 -10.35
C ASP A 412 -10.00 0.30 -10.54
N VAL A 413 -9.00 0.73 -11.30
CA VAL A 413 -7.82 -0.09 -11.56
C VAL A 413 -6.70 0.34 -10.62
N VAL A 414 -6.18 -0.60 -9.83
CA VAL A 414 -4.93 -0.40 -9.08
C VAL A 414 -3.77 -0.47 -10.08
N VAL A 415 -3.31 0.70 -10.53
CA VAL A 415 -2.18 0.82 -11.47
C VAL A 415 -0.86 0.56 -10.74
N THR A 416 -0.71 1.19 -9.58
CA THR A 416 0.32 0.97 -8.55
C THR A 416 -0.33 1.25 -7.18
N PRO A 417 0.30 0.91 -6.04
CA PRO A 417 -0.29 1.18 -4.72
C PRO A 417 -0.69 2.65 -4.49
N GLU A 418 -0.04 3.60 -5.16
CA GLU A 418 -0.32 5.04 -5.08
C GLU A 418 -1.33 5.52 -6.14
N PHE A 419 -1.59 4.73 -7.17
CA PHE A 419 -2.42 5.13 -8.30
C PHE A 419 -3.59 4.17 -8.51
N ILE A 420 -4.74 4.55 -7.98
CA ILE A 420 -6.03 4.00 -8.38
C ILE A 420 -6.66 4.95 -9.41
N ARG A 421 -7.13 4.43 -10.55
CA ARG A 421 -7.77 5.22 -11.60
C ARG A 421 -9.09 4.62 -12.06
N GLN A 422 -10.04 5.50 -12.37
CA GLN A 422 -11.36 5.14 -12.90
C GLN A 422 -11.30 5.03 -14.40
N TYR A 423 -11.93 3.98 -14.93
CA TYR A 423 -12.15 3.85 -16.35
C TYR A 423 -13.56 3.34 -16.58
N SER A 424 -14.36 4.12 -17.32
CA SER A 424 -15.70 3.73 -17.74
C SER A 424 -15.62 2.47 -18.59
N MET A 425 -16.53 1.55 -18.33
CA MET A 425 -16.59 0.28 -19.03
C MET A 425 -17.18 0.50 -20.42
N SER A 426 -16.56 -0.11 -21.43
CA SER A 426 -16.94 0.03 -22.84
C SER A 426 -17.33 -1.28 -23.50
N GLY A 427 -17.48 -2.36 -22.72
CA GLY A 427 -17.90 -3.67 -23.20
C GLY A 427 -19.41 -3.83 -23.28
N ASN A 428 -19.85 -5.03 -23.65
CA ASN A 428 -21.26 -5.42 -23.58
C ASN A 428 -21.61 -5.85 -22.14
N PRO A 429 -22.55 -5.19 -21.44
CA PRO A 429 -22.94 -5.59 -20.09
C PRO A 429 -23.51 -7.02 -19.97
N ALA A 430 -23.99 -7.59 -21.08
CA ALA A 430 -24.51 -8.96 -21.11
C ALA A 430 -23.42 -10.03 -21.30
N ASP A 431 -22.16 -9.66 -21.50
CA ASP A 431 -21.03 -10.58 -21.56
C ASP A 431 -20.31 -10.62 -20.20
N PRO A 432 -20.50 -11.67 -19.39
CA PRO A 432 -19.85 -11.78 -18.09
C PRO A 432 -18.43 -12.34 -18.20
N SER A 433 -17.95 -12.72 -19.40
CA SER A 433 -16.61 -13.32 -19.55
C SER A 433 -15.50 -12.28 -19.50
N LEU A 434 -15.80 -11.01 -19.83
CA LEU A 434 -14.81 -9.96 -20.00
C LEU A 434 -15.35 -8.61 -19.53
N TYR A 435 -14.51 -7.87 -18.78
CA TYR A 435 -14.69 -6.42 -18.63
C TYR A 435 -13.78 -5.70 -19.61
N GLN A 436 -14.31 -4.69 -20.32
CA GLN A 436 -13.56 -3.90 -21.29
C GLN A 436 -13.49 -2.44 -20.87
N ILE A 437 -12.30 -1.82 -20.97
CA ILE A 437 -12.09 -0.38 -20.77
C ILE A 437 -11.24 0.22 -21.90
N GLY A 438 -11.36 1.54 -22.09
CA GLY A 438 -10.48 2.33 -22.95
C GLY A 438 -9.66 3.32 -22.12
N VAL A 439 -8.34 3.34 -22.31
CA VAL A 439 -7.43 4.21 -21.55
C VAL A 439 -6.72 5.19 -22.49
N LEU A 440 -7.03 6.48 -22.34
CA LEU A 440 -6.27 7.56 -22.95
C LEU A 440 -4.97 7.83 -22.16
N ARG A 441 -3.84 7.92 -22.86
CA ARG A 441 -2.54 8.28 -22.33
C ARG A 441 -2.45 9.79 -22.17
N GLU A 442 -2.23 10.24 -20.94
CA GLU A 442 -2.02 11.65 -20.61
C GLU A 442 -0.60 11.84 -20.08
N ASP A 443 0.21 12.61 -20.81
CA ASP A 443 1.63 12.80 -20.49
C ASP A 443 1.88 13.81 -19.37
N THR A 444 1.00 14.80 -19.22
CA THR A 444 1.06 15.85 -18.20
C THR A 444 0.25 15.52 -16.95
N GLY A 445 -0.40 14.35 -16.89
CA GLY A 445 -1.21 13.93 -15.75
C GLY A 445 -0.38 13.39 -14.58
N ARG A 446 -1.07 12.89 -13.54
CA ARG A 446 -0.48 12.27 -12.33
C ARG A 446 0.25 10.93 -12.58
N GLY A 447 0.59 10.57 -13.82
CA GLY A 447 1.38 9.38 -14.17
C GLY A 447 0.63 8.03 -14.30
N GLY A 448 -0.61 7.91 -13.80
CA GLY A 448 -1.38 6.66 -13.83
C GLY A 448 -1.63 6.08 -15.23
N SER A 449 -2.13 6.89 -16.17
CA SER A 449 -2.38 6.43 -17.54
C SER A 449 -1.09 6.07 -18.30
N ARG A 450 -0.01 6.84 -18.09
CA ARG A 450 1.32 6.50 -18.62
C ARG A 450 1.81 5.15 -18.11
N MET A 451 1.59 4.86 -16.83
CA MET A 451 2.00 3.59 -16.24
C MET A 451 1.17 2.42 -16.78
N MET A 452 -0.16 2.57 -16.90
CA MET A 452 -1.03 1.58 -17.56
C MET A 452 -0.47 1.19 -18.93
N HIS A 453 -0.22 2.16 -19.81
CA HIS A 453 0.33 1.96 -21.15
C HIS A 453 1.73 1.32 -21.16
N ARG A 454 2.50 1.42 -20.08
CA ARG A 454 3.86 0.88 -19.99
C ARG A 454 3.91 -0.54 -19.45
N ILE A 455 3.09 -0.88 -18.44
CA ILE A 455 3.29 -2.11 -17.65
C ILE A 455 2.13 -3.10 -17.73
N PHE A 456 0.98 -2.72 -18.31
CA PHE A 456 -0.19 -3.61 -18.44
C PHE A 456 -0.11 -4.39 -19.75
N THR A 457 0.41 -5.61 -19.66
CA THR A 457 0.53 -6.55 -20.77
C THR A 457 -0.37 -7.77 -20.53
N PRO A 458 -0.76 -8.51 -21.59
CA PRO A 458 -1.51 -9.76 -21.44
C PRO A 458 -0.87 -10.71 -20.40
N GLY A 459 -1.70 -11.36 -19.59
CA GLY A 459 -1.31 -12.23 -18.48
C GLY A 459 -0.94 -11.50 -17.18
N ARG A 460 -0.86 -10.16 -17.17
CA ARG A 460 -0.63 -9.41 -15.93
C ARG A 460 -1.83 -9.55 -15.00
N ARG A 461 -1.59 -9.94 -13.76
CA ARG A 461 -2.58 -9.92 -12.67
C ARG A 461 -2.81 -8.50 -12.16
N VAL A 462 -4.07 -8.13 -12.00
CA VAL A 462 -4.53 -6.79 -11.63
C VAL A 462 -5.65 -6.93 -10.60
N PHE A 463 -5.76 -5.96 -9.70
CA PHE A 463 -6.90 -5.81 -8.80
C PHE A 463 -7.73 -4.65 -9.27
N ILE A 464 -9.03 -4.89 -9.42
CA ILE A 464 -10.00 -3.88 -9.81
C ILE A 464 -11.11 -3.78 -8.75
N SER A 465 -11.79 -2.64 -8.62
CA SER A 465 -13.01 -2.60 -7.82
C SER A 465 -14.11 -3.46 -8.44
N LYS A 466 -15.16 -3.72 -7.67
CA LYS A 466 -16.47 -4.06 -8.24
C LYS A 466 -16.98 -2.89 -9.12
N PRO A 467 -17.84 -3.15 -10.12
CA PRO A 467 -18.44 -2.10 -10.94
C PRO A 467 -19.19 -1.08 -10.09
N ILE A 468 -18.94 0.21 -10.33
CA ILE A 468 -19.62 1.33 -9.68
C ILE A 468 -20.32 2.14 -10.77
N ASN A 469 -21.60 2.47 -10.58
CA ASN A 469 -22.37 3.22 -11.57
C ASN A 469 -22.90 4.53 -10.99
N HIS A 470 -22.37 5.65 -11.50
CA HIS A 470 -22.86 7.01 -11.22
C HIS A 470 -23.49 7.65 -12.45
N PHE A 471 -23.58 6.92 -13.56
CA PHE A 471 -24.09 7.38 -14.83
C PHE A 471 -25.15 6.39 -15.36
N PRO A 472 -26.27 6.19 -14.64
CA PRO A 472 -27.26 5.18 -15.00
C PRO A 472 -28.03 5.55 -16.27
N LEU A 473 -28.39 4.52 -17.04
CA LEU A 473 -29.20 4.65 -18.24
C LEU A 473 -30.71 4.64 -17.93
N ALA A 474 -31.46 5.59 -18.49
CA ALA A 474 -32.92 5.58 -18.53
C ALA A 474 -33.39 4.62 -19.64
N GLU A 475 -33.75 3.39 -19.26
CA GLU A 475 -34.09 2.30 -20.19
C GLU A 475 -35.50 2.42 -20.79
N ASP A 476 -36.32 3.32 -20.28
CA ASP A 476 -37.69 3.61 -20.69
C ASP A 476 -37.81 4.85 -21.60
N ALA A 477 -36.68 5.48 -21.95
CA ALA A 477 -36.63 6.61 -22.88
C ALA A 477 -37.26 6.27 -24.24
N SER A 478 -37.98 7.23 -24.82
CA SER A 478 -38.58 7.11 -26.16
C SER A 478 -37.51 7.17 -27.26
N PHE A 479 -36.45 7.93 -27.03
CA PHE A 479 -35.24 7.95 -27.86
C PHE A 479 -34.05 8.45 -27.03
N THR A 480 -32.86 7.89 -27.26
CA THR A 480 -31.64 8.29 -26.56
C THR A 480 -30.57 8.82 -27.52
N PHE A 481 -30.11 10.05 -27.29
CA PHE A 481 -28.92 10.61 -27.94
C PHE A 481 -27.68 10.28 -27.11
N LEU A 482 -26.72 9.56 -27.69
CA LEU A 482 -25.45 9.20 -27.06
C LEU A 482 -24.31 10.02 -27.67
N MET A 483 -23.80 11.00 -26.93
CA MET A 483 -22.88 12.04 -27.43
C MET A 483 -21.48 11.85 -26.84
N GLY A 484 -20.60 11.13 -27.56
CA GLY A 484 -19.24 10.82 -27.11
C GLY A 484 -18.18 11.69 -27.76
N GLY A 485 -17.37 12.38 -26.95
CA GLY A 485 -16.22 13.16 -27.39
C GLY A 485 -14.89 12.47 -27.06
N GLY A 486 -14.08 12.14 -28.06
CA GLY A 486 -12.75 11.55 -27.85
C GLY A 486 -12.81 10.20 -27.10
N ILE A 487 -12.19 10.11 -25.92
CA ILE A 487 -12.27 8.87 -25.11
C ILE A 487 -13.60 8.74 -24.37
N GLY A 488 -14.39 9.81 -24.24
CA GLY A 488 -15.74 9.79 -23.64
C GLY A 488 -16.78 8.96 -24.41
N VAL A 489 -16.39 8.35 -25.54
CA VAL A 489 -17.20 7.36 -26.24
C VAL A 489 -17.35 6.05 -25.46
N THR A 490 -16.47 5.76 -24.48
CA THR A 490 -16.48 4.49 -23.74
C THR A 490 -17.81 4.17 -23.05
N PRO A 491 -18.41 5.03 -22.20
CA PRO A 491 -19.72 4.76 -21.62
C PRO A 491 -20.84 4.73 -22.68
N MET A 492 -20.69 5.50 -23.78
CA MET A 492 -21.68 5.53 -24.87
C MET A 492 -21.78 4.17 -25.58
N ILE A 493 -20.67 3.46 -25.75
CA ILE A 493 -20.65 2.11 -26.33
C ILE A 493 -21.43 1.13 -25.44
N ALA A 494 -21.23 1.19 -24.12
CA ALA A 494 -21.95 0.33 -23.17
C ALA A 494 -23.47 0.62 -23.21
N PHE A 495 -23.88 1.90 -23.29
CA PHE A 495 -25.28 2.26 -23.48
C PHE A 495 -25.85 1.75 -24.80
N ALA A 496 -25.12 1.88 -25.91
CA ALA A 496 -25.56 1.39 -27.21
C ALA A 496 -25.78 -0.14 -27.21
N HIS A 497 -24.89 -0.91 -26.58
CA HIS A 497 -25.10 -2.35 -26.37
C HIS A 497 -26.39 -2.63 -25.60
N ARG A 498 -26.62 -1.94 -24.48
CA ARG A 498 -27.81 -2.15 -23.65
C ARG A 498 -29.10 -1.77 -24.37
N LEU A 499 -29.15 -0.60 -25.01
CA LEU A 499 -30.33 -0.14 -25.74
C LEU A 499 -30.65 -1.03 -26.94
N HIS A 500 -29.62 -1.52 -27.65
CA HIS A 500 -29.81 -2.48 -28.74
C HIS A 500 -30.39 -3.80 -28.22
N ALA A 501 -29.86 -4.35 -27.13
CA ALA A 501 -30.39 -5.57 -26.52
C ALA A 501 -31.85 -5.43 -26.05
N LEU A 502 -32.25 -4.22 -25.64
CA LEU A 502 -33.64 -3.90 -25.26
C LEU A 502 -34.55 -3.52 -26.45
N GLY A 503 -34.01 -3.42 -27.67
CA GLY A 503 -34.76 -2.95 -28.84
C GLY A 503 -35.19 -1.48 -28.78
N ARG A 504 -34.54 -0.65 -27.95
CA ARG A 504 -34.84 0.79 -27.80
C ARG A 504 -34.23 1.62 -28.92
N ALA A 505 -34.84 2.76 -29.25
CA ALA A 505 -34.35 3.66 -30.28
C ALA A 505 -33.24 4.58 -29.74
N PHE A 506 -32.14 4.70 -30.48
CA PHE A 506 -31.02 5.58 -30.11
C PHE A 506 -30.16 5.96 -31.32
N ALA A 507 -29.34 6.99 -31.16
CA ALA A 507 -28.27 7.36 -32.08
C ALA A 507 -26.99 7.64 -31.30
N LEU A 508 -25.86 7.08 -31.75
CA LEU A 508 -24.54 7.32 -31.18
C LEU A 508 -23.77 8.30 -32.07
N HIS A 509 -23.47 9.47 -31.54
CA HIS A 509 -22.67 10.50 -32.19
C HIS A 509 -21.25 10.48 -31.60
N TYR A 510 -20.27 10.11 -32.41
CA TYR A 510 -18.86 10.04 -32.01
C TYR A 510 -18.06 11.19 -32.62
N SER A 511 -17.61 12.12 -31.78
CA SER A 511 -16.87 13.32 -32.18
C SER A 511 -15.39 13.24 -31.82
N VAL A 512 -14.51 13.48 -32.80
CA VAL A 512 -13.05 13.41 -32.64
C VAL A 512 -12.34 14.51 -33.44
N GLY A 513 -11.09 14.80 -33.08
CA GLY A 513 -10.21 15.71 -33.83
C GLY A 513 -9.84 15.13 -35.20
N SER A 514 -9.29 13.91 -35.20
CA SER A 514 -8.81 13.20 -36.38
C SER A 514 -9.17 11.71 -36.32
N ARG A 515 -9.19 11.01 -37.47
CA ARG A 515 -9.34 9.54 -37.50
C ARG A 515 -8.21 8.83 -36.77
N ALA A 516 -6.99 9.35 -36.83
CA ALA A 516 -5.81 8.74 -36.21
C ALA A 516 -5.90 8.70 -34.67
N GLU A 517 -6.71 9.56 -34.07
CA GLU A 517 -6.93 9.63 -32.62
C GLU A 517 -8.21 8.89 -32.17
N ALA A 518 -9.01 8.38 -33.11
CA ALA A 518 -10.29 7.74 -32.85
C ALA A 518 -10.13 6.24 -32.55
N GLY A 519 -10.00 5.90 -31.27
CA GLY A 519 -9.65 4.54 -30.84
C GLY A 519 -10.69 3.45 -31.09
N TYR A 520 -11.97 3.78 -31.25
CA TYR A 520 -13.05 2.77 -31.33
C TYR A 520 -13.67 2.62 -32.73
N LEU A 521 -13.06 3.15 -33.79
CA LEU A 521 -13.65 3.11 -35.13
C LEU A 521 -13.92 1.67 -35.63
N ALA A 522 -12.99 0.75 -35.42
CA ALA A 522 -13.13 -0.64 -35.84
C ALA A 522 -14.22 -1.36 -35.04
N ASP A 523 -14.24 -1.20 -33.72
CA ASP A 523 -15.23 -1.78 -32.83
C ASP A 523 -16.65 -1.27 -33.15
N LEU A 524 -16.81 0.04 -33.36
CA LEU A 524 -18.09 0.66 -33.73
C LEU A 524 -18.61 0.16 -35.07
N ALA A 525 -17.74 -0.04 -36.06
CA ALA A 525 -18.11 -0.57 -37.37
C ALA A 525 -18.51 -2.06 -37.34
N ALA A 526 -17.96 -2.82 -36.39
CA ALA A 526 -18.27 -4.23 -36.19
C ALA A 526 -19.49 -4.49 -35.29
N ALA A 527 -19.99 -3.46 -34.60
CA ALA A 527 -21.10 -3.58 -33.68
C ALA A 527 -22.42 -3.92 -34.42
N PRO A 528 -23.33 -4.71 -33.82
CA PRO A 528 -24.62 -5.06 -34.43
C PRO A 528 -25.58 -3.85 -34.59
N TRP A 529 -25.20 -2.70 -34.04
CA TRP A 529 -25.91 -1.42 -34.11
C TRP A 529 -25.10 -0.35 -34.86
N ALA A 530 -24.14 -0.76 -35.71
CA ALA A 530 -23.29 0.15 -36.48
C ALA A 530 -24.07 1.13 -37.37
N ASP A 531 -25.28 0.76 -37.81
CA ASP A 531 -26.20 1.61 -38.58
C ASP A 531 -26.69 2.83 -37.79
N ARG A 532 -26.55 2.83 -36.47
CA ARG A 532 -26.94 3.92 -35.56
C ARG A 532 -25.77 4.82 -35.16
N VAL A 533 -24.59 4.62 -35.76
CA VAL A 533 -23.36 5.38 -35.46
C VAL A 533 -23.17 6.51 -36.45
N HIS A 534 -22.97 7.72 -35.93
CA HIS A 534 -22.69 8.94 -36.69
C HIS A 534 -21.32 9.49 -36.29
N LEU A 535 -20.39 9.52 -37.24
CA LEU A 535 -19.02 10.00 -37.02
C LEU A 535 -18.89 11.49 -37.35
N HIS A 536 -18.24 12.24 -36.47
CA HIS A 536 -17.96 13.67 -36.63
C HIS A 536 -16.46 13.92 -36.43
N ILE A 537 -15.72 13.96 -37.52
CA ILE A 537 -14.26 14.09 -37.53
C ILE A 537 -13.86 15.50 -37.95
N SER A 538 -13.18 16.19 -37.03
CA SER A 538 -12.97 17.62 -37.16
C SER A 538 -12.13 18.01 -38.37
N ASN A 539 -11.06 17.26 -38.62
CA ASN A 539 -10.13 17.43 -39.74
C ASN A 539 -10.73 17.03 -41.11
N GLU A 540 -11.89 16.38 -41.11
CA GLU A 540 -12.66 16.05 -42.33
C GLU A 540 -13.79 17.05 -42.57
N ASN A 541 -13.75 18.20 -41.89
CA ASN A 541 -14.76 19.26 -41.98
C ASN A 541 -16.19 18.79 -41.64
N THR A 542 -16.32 17.77 -40.80
CA THR A 542 -17.62 17.33 -40.25
C THR A 542 -17.74 17.72 -38.78
N ARG A 543 -18.96 18.02 -38.32
CA ARG A 543 -19.31 18.31 -36.92
C ARG A 543 -20.74 17.83 -36.66
N ALA A 544 -21.03 17.49 -35.42
CA ALA A 544 -22.41 17.26 -35.01
C ALA A 544 -23.15 18.60 -35.00
N ASP A 545 -24.18 18.73 -35.81
CA ASP A 545 -25.08 19.88 -35.77
C ASP A 545 -26.01 19.75 -34.56
N LEU A 546 -25.55 20.24 -33.41
CA LEU A 546 -26.26 20.09 -32.14
C LEU A 546 -27.61 20.82 -32.14
N ALA A 547 -27.73 21.93 -32.88
CA ALA A 547 -28.98 22.66 -33.00
C ALA A 547 -30.01 21.86 -33.80
N ALA A 548 -29.59 21.20 -34.88
CA ALA A 548 -30.48 20.32 -35.64
C ALA A 548 -30.86 19.06 -34.85
N LEU A 549 -29.90 18.46 -34.12
CA LEU A 549 -30.10 17.20 -33.40
C LEU A 549 -30.94 17.37 -32.13
N LEU A 550 -30.69 18.43 -31.36
CA LEU A 550 -31.24 18.64 -30.02
C LEU A 550 -32.18 19.84 -29.92
N GLY A 551 -32.43 20.57 -31.02
CA GLY A 551 -33.16 21.84 -31.01
C GLY A 551 -34.67 21.76 -30.75
N ARG A 552 -35.25 20.56 -30.67
CA ARG A 552 -36.66 20.39 -30.30
C ARG A 552 -36.86 19.09 -29.52
N TYR A 553 -37.09 19.22 -28.22
CA TYR A 553 -37.45 18.11 -27.35
C TYR A 553 -38.78 17.45 -27.77
N ALA A 554 -38.78 16.12 -27.81
CA ALA A 554 -39.99 15.31 -27.80
C ALA A 554 -40.12 14.54 -26.47
N PRO A 555 -41.34 14.33 -25.95
CA PRO A 555 -41.54 13.67 -24.66
C PRO A 555 -40.79 12.33 -24.52
N GLY A 556 -40.06 12.18 -23.42
CA GLY A 556 -39.31 10.98 -23.09
C GLY A 556 -37.97 10.83 -23.82
N GLN A 557 -37.50 11.84 -24.55
CA GLN A 557 -36.15 11.81 -25.12
C GLN A 557 -35.09 12.14 -24.07
N HIS A 558 -33.96 11.44 -24.12
CA HIS A 558 -32.82 11.66 -23.22
C HIS A 558 -31.56 11.95 -24.02
N VAL A 559 -30.67 12.77 -23.47
CA VAL A 559 -29.32 13.00 -23.99
C VAL A 559 -28.28 12.63 -22.94
N TYR A 560 -27.30 11.84 -23.35
CA TYR A 560 -26.14 11.44 -22.56
C TYR A 560 -24.88 11.99 -23.21
N THR A 561 -24.00 12.60 -22.44
CA THR A 561 -22.72 13.09 -22.98
C THR A 561 -21.53 12.81 -22.08
N CYS A 562 -20.40 12.50 -22.69
CA CYS A 562 -19.12 12.39 -22.02
C CYS A 562 -17.99 12.77 -22.99
N GLY A 563 -16.97 13.50 -22.51
CA GLY A 563 -15.84 13.95 -23.31
C GLY A 563 -15.12 15.15 -22.70
N PRO A 564 -14.38 15.93 -23.51
CA PRO A 564 -13.82 17.20 -23.05
C PRO A 564 -14.91 18.17 -22.59
N ASP A 565 -14.64 18.97 -21.55
CA ASP A 565 -15.62 19.88 -20.94
C ASP A 565 -16.32 20.78 -21.97
N ARG A 566 -15.57 21.44 -22.85
CA ARG A 566 -16.14 22.29 -23.92
C ARG A 566 -17.13 21.55 -24.83
N TYR A 567 -16.88 20.27 -25.10
CA TYR A 567 -17.78 19.46 -25.93
C TYR A 567 -19.07 19.14 -25.17
N MET A 568 -18.94 18.69 -23.91
CA MET A 568 -20.10 18.34 -23.09
C MET A 568 -20.99 19.57 -22.83
N GLN A 569 -20.41 20.72 -22.50
CA GLN A 569 -21.19 21.95 -22.31
C GLN A 569 -21.97 22.34 -23.57
N ALA A 570 -21.34 22.26 -24.74
CA ALA A 570 -22.04 22.56 -26.00
C ALA A 570 -23.25 21.63 -26.24
N VAL A 571 -23.15 20.34 -25.87
CA VAL A 571 -24.26 19.37 -25.96
C VAL A 571 -25.37 19.72 -24.98
N ILE A 572 -25.02 20.03 -23.73
CA ILE A 572 -25.98 20.37 -22.67
C ILE A 572 -26.68 21.70 -22.96
N ASP A 573 -25.95 22.71 -23.43
CA ASP A 573 -26.51 24.01 -23.82
C ASP A 573 -27.50 23.87 -24.97
N ALA A 574 -27.16 23.05 -25.97
CA ALA A 574 -28.05 22.77 -27.09
C ALA A 574 -29.33 22.04 -26.65
N ALA A 575 -29.21 21.03 -25.79
CA ALA A 575 -30.36 20.31 -25.22
C ALA A 575 -31.24 21.23 -24.35
N THR A 576 -30.63 22.09 -23.55
CA THR A 576 -31.32 23.08 -22.73
C THR A 576 -32.10 24.06 -23.60
N THR A 577 -31.45 24.60 -24.64
CA THR A 577 -32.09 25.50 -25.62
C THR A 577 -33.25 24.82 -26.36
N GLY A 578 -33.10 23.52 -26.67
CA GLY A 578 -34.13 22.71 -27.31
C GLY A 578 -35.28 22.27 -26.40
N GLY A 579 -35.23 22.60 -25.11
CA GLY A 579 -36.29 22.35 -24.13
C GLY A 579 -36.24 20.99 -23.45
N PHE A 580 -35.09 20.30 -23.43
CA PHE A 580 -34.93 19.06 -22.67
C PHE A 580 -35.02 19.36 -21.16
N PRO A 581 -35.88 18.63 -20.42
CA PRO A 581 -35.91 18.70 -18.96
C PRO A 581 -34.56 18.35 -18.33
N ASP A 582 -34.27 18.91 -17.16
CA ASP A 582 -33.01 18.72 -16.45
C ASP A 582 -32.73 17.23 -16.18
N GLU A 583 -33.74 16.48 -15.78
CA GLU A 583 -33.70 15.03 -15.52
C GLU A 583 -33.42 14.18 -16.77
N ASN A 584 -33.54 14.75 -17.97
CA ASN A 584 -33.30 14.07 -19.23
C ASN A 584 -31.94 14.42 -19.86
N ARG A 585 -31.13 15.24 -19.17
CA ARG A 585 -29.79 15.64 -19.59
C ARG A 585 -28.75 15.04 -18.65
N HIS A 586 -27.98 14.10 -19.17
CA HIS A 586 -27.06 13.27 -18.38
C HIS A 586 -25.62 13.54 -18.84
N LEU A 587 -24.70 13.75 -17.90
CA LEU A 587 -23.27 13.88 -18.22
C LEU A 587 -22.35 13.21 -17.18
N GLU A 588 -21.16 12.79 -17.63
CA GLU A 588 -20.10 12.23 -16.78
C GLU A 588 -18.76 12.94 -17.08
N TYR A 589 -18.07 13.39 -16.02
CA TYR A 589 -16.75 14.01 -16.12
C TYR A 589 -15.63 13.01 -15.83
N PHE A 590 -14.64 12.93 -16.73
CA PHE A 590 -13.40 12.17 -16.48
C PHE A 590 -12.36 12.96 -15.69
N SER A 591 -12.40 14.29 -15.81
CA SER A 591 -11.56 15.23 -15.07
C SER A 591 -12.44 16.35 -14.55
N ALA A 592 -12.17 16.81 -13.33
CA ALA A 592 -12.89 17.94 -12.75
C ALA A 592 -12.74 19.18 -13.66
N PRO A 593 -13.85 19.86 -14.03
CA PRO A 593 -13.79 21.12 -14.75
C PRO A 593 -12.98 22.17 -13.99
N ALA A 594 -12.34 23.07 -14.73
CA ALA A 594 -11.75 24.27 -14.13
C ALA A 594 -12.87 25.13 -13.55
N GLN A 595 -12.82 25.40 -12.24
CA GLN A 595 -13.78 26.23 -11.53
C GLN A 595 -13.15 27.58 -11.20
N PRO A 596 -13.94 28.67 -11.17
CA PRO A 596 -13.48 29.92 -10.57
C PRO A 596 -13.12 29.70 -9.11
N GLU A 597 -12.10 30.42 -8.60
CA GLU A 597 -11.74 30.35 -7.18
C GLU A 597 -12.94 30.77 -6.32
N ARG A 598 -13.35 29.88 -5.42
CA ARG A 598 -14.41 30.12 -4.44
C ARG A 598 -13.76 30.19 -3.07
N GLU A 599 -14.09 31.21 -2.29
CA GLU A 599 -13.53 31.37 -0.94
C GLU A 599 -13.92 30.19 -0.05
N ASN A 600 -12.99 29.73 0.78
CA ASN A 600 -13.24 28.71 1.79
C ASN A 600 -13.42 29.37 3.14
N HIS A 601 -14.54 29.08 3.78
CA HIS A 601 -14.77 29.46 5.17
C HIS A 601 -14.68 28.24 6.09
N PRO A 602 -14.24 28.42 7.35
CA PRO A 602 -14.33 27.37 8.35
C PRO A 602 -15.81 27.02 8.63
N PHE A 603 -16.07 25.76 8.98
CA PHE A 603 -17.40 25.29 9.35
C PHE A 603 -17.31 24.11 10.32
N SER A 604 -18.44 23.70 10.90
CA SER A 604 -18.52 22.54 11.79
C SER A 604 -19.22 21.36 11.13
N LEU A 605 -18.64 20.16 11.27
CA LEU A 605 -19.21 18.90 10.79
C LEU A 605 -19.67 18.06 12.00
N HIS A 606 -20.98 17.91 12.16
CA HIS A 606 -21.59 17.08 13.20
C HIS A 606 -21.87 15.67 12.68
N LEU A 607 -21.42 14.66 13.43
CA LEU A 607 -21.52 13.24 13.09
C LEU A 607 -22.62 12.62 13.94
N ALA A 608 -23.77 12.33 13.34
CA ALA A 608 -24.98 11.99 14.08
C ALA A 608 -24.87 10.68 14.87
N ARG A 609 -24.11 9.69 14.40
CA ARG A 609 -24.00 8.37 15.07
C ARG A 609 -23.05 8.42 16.26
N SER A 610 -21.98 9.21 16.16
CA SER A 610 -20.99 9.34 17.22
C SER A 610 -21.24 10.51 18.17
N GLY A 611 -22.11 11.45 17.79
CA GLY A 611 -22.38 12.69 18.52
C GLY A 611 -21.21 13.69 18.51
N ARG A 612 -20.14 13.41 17.76
CA ARG A 612 -18.95 14.27 17.68
C ARG A 612 -19.20 15.45 16.74
N THR A 613 -18.62 16.59 17.06
CA THR A 613 -18.57 17.75 16.16
C THR A 613 -17.11 18.10 15.90
N LEU A 614 -16.74 18.15 14.63
CA LEU A 614 -15.38 18.44 14.20
C LEU A 614 -15.34 19.81 13.51
N ALA A 615 -14.34 20.62 13.86
CA ALA A 615 -14.06 21.85 13.13
C ALA A 615 -13.38 21.51 11.81
N VAL A 616 -13.89 22.05 10.70
CA VAL A 616 -13.29 21.94 9.37
C VAL A 616 -12.67 23.28 8.99
N PRO A 617 -11.33 23.43 9.06
CA PRO A 617 -10.62 24.64 8.67
C PRO A 617 -10.83 25.02 7.19
N ALA A 618 -10.55 26.27 6.84
CA ALA A 618 -10.64 26.77 5.47
C ALA A 618 -9.66 26.08 4.50
N ASP A 619 -8.52 25.62 5.00
CA ASP A 619 -7.42 24.99 4.26
C ASP A 619 -7.51 23.46 4.19
N GLN A 620 -8.54 22.84 4.76
CA GLN A 620 -8.73 21.38 4.77
C GLN A 620 -10.12 20.97 4.25
N SER A 621 -10.18 19.79 3.64
CA SER A 621 -11.46 19.16 3.27
C SER A 621 -12.09 18.46 4.49
N ALA A 622 -13.41 18.21 4.44
CA ALA A 622 -14.08 17.43 5.48
C ALA A 622 -13.51 16.01 5.57
N THR A 623 -13.14 15.39 4.44
CA THR A 623 -12.53 14.06 4.41
C THR A 623 -11.16 14.01 5.08
N ASP A 624 -10.33 15.05 4.93
CA ASP A 624 -9.02 15.12 5.59
C ASP A 624 -9.20 15.24 7.10
N VAL A 625 -10.15 16.06 7.54
CA VAL A 625 -10.47 16.23 8.96
C VAL A 625 -11.01 14.95 9.57
N LEU A 626 -11.91 14.23 8.89
CA LEU A 626 -12.41 12.93 9.34
C LEU A 626 -11.27 11.91 9.49
N THR A 627 -10.40 11.84 8.49
CA THR A 627 -9.25 10.94 8.47
C THR A 627 -8.27 11.26 9.60
N ALA A 628 -7.95 12.55 9.82
CA ALA A 628 -7.08 13.01 10.90
C ALA A 628 -7.64 12.67 12.30
N HIS A 629 -8.96 12.49 12.40
CA HIS A 629 -9.66 12.13 13.63
C HIS A 629 -10.02 10.64 13.73
N GLY A 630 -9.44 9.80 12.87
CA GLY A 630 -9.61 8.34 12.87
C GLY A 630 -11.01 7.88 12.46
N ILE A 631 -11.78 8.71 11.75
CA ILE A 631 -13.11 8.33 11.28
C ILE A 631 -13.00 7.83 9.84
N ALA A 632 -13.37 6.58 9.65
CA ALA A 632 -13.35 5.94 8.34
C ALA A 632 -14.40 6.56 7.41
N ILE A 633 -13.93 7.09 6.29
CA ILE A 633 -14.73 7.49 5.14
C ILE A 633 -13.96 7.08 3.90
N ASP A 634 -14.64 6.47 2.92
CA ASP A 634 -13.97 6.09 1.69
C ASP A 634 -13.64 7.35 0.87
N VAL A 635 -12.37 7.53 0.53
CA VAL A 635 -11.90 8.67 -0.28
C VAL A 635 -11.04 8.13 -1.40
N LYS A 636 -11.20 8.71 -2.59
CA LYS A 636 -10.51 8.21 -3.77
C LYS A 636 -9.95 9.30 -4.69
N CYS A 637 -10.79 10.07 -5.37
CA CYS A 637 -10.28 11.11 -6.28
C CYS A 637 -9.79 12.34 -5.54
N ALA A 638 -10.43 12.69 -4.41
CA ALA A 638 -10.33 13.98 -3.73
C ALA A 638 -10.67 15.20 -4.61
N ASP A 639 -11.23 14.99 -5.81
CA ASP A 639 -11.52 16.00 -6.83
C ASP A 639 -13.04 16.20 -7.05
N GLY A 640 -13.89 15.56 -6.26
CA GLY A 640 -15.36 15.71 -6.35
C GLY A 640 -16.02 14.99 -7.54
N ILE A 641 -15.31 14.11 -8.25
CA ILE A 641 -15.79 13.44 -9.48
C ILE A 641 -16.10 11.95 -9.31
N CYS A 642 -15.66 11.31 -8.22
CA CYS A 642 -15.79 9.87 -8.06
C CYS A 642 -17.00 9.40 -7.23
N GLY A 643 -17.66 10.30 -6.47
CA GLY A 643 -18.77 9.94 -5.59
C GLY A 643 -18.45 9.08 -4.36
N VAL A 644 -17.23 8.56 -4.20
CA VAL A 644 -16.86 7.60 -3.14
C VAL A 644 -17.04 8.16 -1.72
N CYS A 645 -16.69 9.43 -1.48
CA CYS A 645 -16.85 10.09 -0.17
C CYS A 645 -18.26 10.67 0.06
N LYS A 646 -19.27 10.02 -0.51
CA LYS A 646 -20.68 10.39 -0.37
C LYS A 646 -21.15 10.12 1.05
N CYS A 647 -21.92 11.05 1.61
CA CYS A 647 -22.63 10.90 2.88
C CYS A 647 -24.04 11.46 2.81
N THR A 648 -24.94 10.91 3.62
CA THR A 648 -26.29 11.47 3.81
C THR A 648 -26.17 12.76 4.63
N LEU A 649 -26.74 13.85 4.11
CA LEU A 649 -26.85 15.14 4.76
C LEU A 649 -28.18 15.19 5.52
N LEU A 650 -28.12 15.20 6.86
CA LEU A 650 -29.29 15.19 7.73
C LEU A 650 -29.80 16.60 8.05
N SER A 651 -28.90 17.58 8.14
CA SER A 651 -29.25 19.00 8.32
C SER A 651 -28.09 19.93 7.95
N GLY A 652 -28.40 21.20 7.75
CA GLY A 652 -27.45 22.22 7.28
C GLY A 652 -27.59 22.50 5.78
N THR A 653 -26.99 23.58 5.30
CA THR A 653 -26.98 23.92 3.86
C THR A 653 -25.56 23.79 3.29
N ALA A 654 -25.38 22.86 2.37
CA ALA A 654 -24.09 22.60 1.74
C ALA A 654 -23.85 23.50 0.51
N ASP A 655 -22.62 23.95 0.36
CA ASP A 655 -22.08 24.43 -0.92
C ASP A 655 -21.53 23.23 -1.68
N HIS A 656 -22.34 22.70 -2.60
CA HIS A 656 -21.98 21.56 -3.43
C HIS A 656 -20.93 21.96 -4.46
N ARG A 657 -19.76 21.31 -4.37
CA ARG A 657 -18.62 21.54 -5.27
C ARG A 657 -18.24 20.29 -6.06
N ASP A 658 -19.09 19.27 -5.99
CA ASP A 658 -18.94 18.02 -6.73
C ASP A 658 -19.66 18.05 -8.09
N PHE A 659 -19.30 17.09 -8.93
CA PHE A 659 -19.84 16.93 -10.28
C PHE A 659 -20.59 15.61 -10.47
N VAL A 660 -21.03 14.98 -9.37
CA VAL A 660 -21.65 13.64 -9.40
C VAL A 660 -23.09 13.65 -8.90
N LEU A 661 -23.46 14.56 -8.00
CA LEU A 661 -24.81 14.64 -7.48
C LEU A 661 -25.71 15.46 -8.41
N SER A 662 -26.86 14.90 -8.76
CA SER A 662 -27.96 15.63 -9.39
C SER A 662 -28.55 16.69 -8.45
N ASN A 663 -29.27 17.67 -9.00
CA ASN A 663 -29.96 18.71 -8.20
C ASN A 663 -30.91 18.12 -7.14
N ALA A 664 -31.58 17.01 -7.45
CA ALA A 664 -32.43 16.32 -6.49
C ALA A 664 -31.63 15.69 -5.34
N GLN A 665 -30.52 15.01 -5.66
CA GLN A 665 -29.64 14.37 -4.66
C GLN A 665 -28.93 15.37 -3.76
N ARG A 666 -28.67 16.60 -4.23
CA ARG A 666 -28.05 17.66 -3.42
C ARG A 666 -28.90 18.09 -2.22
N SER A 667 -30.18 17.71 -2.18
CA SER A 667 -31.05 18.02 -1.04
C SER A 667 -30.75 17.20 0.22
N ASP A 668 -30.27 15.96 0.07
CA ASP A 668 -30.12 14.98 1.17
C ASP A 668 -28.76 14.27 1.17
N THR A 669 -27.87 14.61 0.23
CA THR A 669 -26.59 13.94 0.01
C THR A 669 -25.48 14.94 -0.19
N ILE A 670 -24.28 14.68 0.35
CA ILE A 670 -23.09 15.52 0.19
C ILE A 670 -21.85 14.69 -0.19
N ILE A 671 -20.97 15.27 -1.02
CA ILE A 671 -19.63 14.73 -1.34
C ILE A 671 -18.57 15.49 -0.54
N LEU A 672 -17.99 14.83 0.47
CA LEU A 672 -17.22 15.50 1.53
C LEU A 672 -15.81 15.97 1.13
N CYS A 673 -15.22 15.43 0.07
CA CYS A 673 -13.85 15.81 -0.32
C CYS A 673 -13.74 17.21 -0.93
N GLN A 674 -14.85 17.80 -1.38
CA GLN A 674 -14.86 19.11 -2.01
C GLN A 674 -15.97 20.02 -1.49
N SER A 675 -17.15 19.46 -1.18
CA SER A 675 -18.28 20.27 -0.71
C SER A 675 -18.04 20.80 0.70
N ARG A 676 -18.57 22.00 0.97
CA ARG A 676 -18.40 22.71 2.26
C ARG A 676 -19.76 23.16 2.81
N ALA A 677 -19.80 23.78 3.98
CA ALA A 677 -20.97 24.55 4.38
C ALA A 677 -21.10 25.81 3.50
N ARG A 678 -22.33 26.20 3.16
CA ARG A 678 -22.58 27.42 2.36
C ARG A 678 -22.23 28.69 3.12
N ASP A 679 -22.61 28.72 4.39
CA ASP A 679 -22.50 29.91 5.23
C ASP A 679 -21.25 29.77 6.15
N PRO A 680 -20.48 30.85 6.39
CA PRO A 680 -19.35 30.83 7.33
C PRO A 680 -19.79 30.37 8.72
N ASP A 681 -18.97 29.54 9.38
CA ASP A 681 -19.27 28.91 10.67
C ASP A 681 -20.56 28.05 10.67
N GLY A 682 -21.08 27.72 9.48
CA GLY A 682 -22.23 26.85 9.32
C GLY A 682 -22.00 25.46 9.92
N ILE A 683 -23.09 24.77 10.26
CA ILE A 683 -23.05 23.41 10.78
C ILE A 683 -23.70 22.49 9.75
N LEU A 684 -22.97 21.46 9.31
CA LEU A 684 -23.50 20.36 8.52
C LEU A 684 -23.60 19.12 9.42
N THR A 685 -24.77 18.49 9.45
CA THR A 685 -24.95 17.20 10.13
C THR A 685 -25.02 16.08 9.11
N ILE A 686 -24.16 15.06 9.27
CA ILE A 686 -24.10 13.90 8.38
C ILE A 686 -24.34 12.59 9.13
N ASP A 687 -24.83 11.57 8.42
CA ASP A 687 -25.09 10.23 8.96
C ASP A 687 -23.80 9.39 9.09
N LEU A 688 -22.88 9.85 9.96
CA LEU A 688 -21.64 9.16 10.34
C LEU A 688 -21.47 9.04 11.84
#